data_AF-A0A535XR28-F1
#
_entry.id   AF-A0A535XR28-F1
#
_cell.length_a   1.000
_cell.length_b   1.000
_cell.length_c   1.000
_cell.angle_alpha   90.00
_cell.angle_beta   90.00
_cell.angle_gamma   90.00
#
_symmetry.space_group_name_H-M   'P 1'
#
loop_
_entity.id
_entity.type
_entity.pdbx_description
1 polymer ?
#
loop_
_entity_poly.entity_id
_entity_poly.type
_entity_poly.pdbx_seq_one_letter_code
_entity_poly.pdbx_strand_id
1 'polypeptide(L)'
;MNEPARRSAVPELRDPSTLRSADATKPPVKAAPGAAVAAPIERLDLPIARAVPEVARGAATLRRLGVYTPRQALFYLPFRYDDYSDLRPLGDLVADEKQSARVRVTDVKVEPGFGRRPQRVIAQLADDTGSAEAIWFGRRFVERRLHAGEEVVLSGKVAMRGWRPQFVSPDFSPAGAASLHTGRIVPIYRLVGGITQRRVRELLARVLGRSLRDVRDPLAPEERPGLPDLPAALKAAHFPDDPGEVRPALDRLAHDELLALQLVLAQARVARSGQRAPRIAVSAGELETLEGALPFTLTDDQRVAIREVLADLDGELPMRRLLQGDVGSGKTAVAAVALAAACRAGWQGVLMAPTEILARQHYLGLAPLLEALGVRGEFLSGSLSAARKRAIHAAIGEGEIEVVIGTHAVISRGVVFRRLGVAVVDEQHRFGVSQRAALQAKGEGLEPHLLALTATPIPRTLALTFYGDLSISTIRQMPPGRQPVRTEIRDRGALERIQDFIADEAAAGRQSFVVVPLVLESEMTDAASAEAEATRLSGALPQLRVGLVHGQQRSELRDAMMARFAAAELDVLVATTVVEVGIDVPNASVMLIEDAERFGLAQLHQLRGRVGRGPHRSFCILLSDADDPVARRRLEVVKGSTDGFAIAEEDLALRGAGNLLGTRQSGLPPLRVATLFDPRHLELAGQARELAQRLVAEDPGLTRRPDLIRLRDDFAPRDEEGDAA
;
A
#
# COMPACT_ATOMS: atom_id res chain seq x y z
N MET A 1 -44.82 9.91 -38.16
CA MET A 1 -46.02 10.41 -38.88
C MET A 1 -46.24 9.45 -40.04
N ASN A 2 -47.26 8.62 -40.17
CA ASN A 2 -48.57 8.52 -39.57
C ASN A 2 -48.97 7.05 -39.48
N GLU A 3 -49.54 6.66 -38.35
CA GLU A 3 -50.56 5.60 -38.28
C GLU A 3 -51.93 6.27 -38.55
N PRO A 4 -52.98 5.53 -38.94
CA PRO A 4 -54.01 5.33 -37.92
C PRO A 4 -54.79 3.98 -37.98
N ALA A 5 -54.92 3.37 -36.80
CA ALA A 5 -56.14 2.98 -36.09
C ALA A 5 -57.34 2.34 -36.84
N ARG A 6 -57.78 1.18 -36.31
CA ARG A 6 -59.19 0.89 -35.94
C ARG A 6 -59.28 -0.14 -34.79
N ARG A 7 -59.93 0.27 -33.69
CA ARG A 7 -60.60 -0.55 -32.65
C ARG A 7 -62.00 -0.96 -33.20
N SER A 8 -62.85 -1.86 -32.67
CA SER A 8 -63.05 -2.58 -31.39
C SER A 8 -64.13 -3.66 -31.61
N ALA A 9 -64.17 -4.74 -30.82
CA ALA A 9 -65.39 -5.28 -30.20
C ALA A 9 -65.06 -6.32 -29.12
N VAL A 10 -65.81 -6.24 -28.01
CA VAL A 10 -65.82 -6.98 -26.71
C VAL A 10 -66.80 -8.19 -26.87
N PRO A 11 -66.88 -9.30 -26.07
CA PRO A 11 -66.77 -9.35 -24.61
C PRO A 11 -66.25 -10.63 -23.87
N GLU A 12 -65.95 -10.40 -22.59
CA GLU A 12 -66.24 -11.18 -21.36
C GLU A 12 -65.59 -12.54 -21.00
N LEU A 13 -65.14 -12.55 -19.74
CA LEU A 13 -64.60 -13.64 -18.92
C LEU A 13 -65.70 -14.51 -18.31
N ARG A 14 -65.45 -15.83 -18.26
CA ARG A 14 -65.72 -16.68 -17.07
C ARG A 14 -64.66 -17.78 -16.95
N ASP A 15 -63.97 -17.75 -15.81
CA ASP A 15 -63.10 -18.77 -15.20
C ASP A 15 -63.93 -19.98 -14.72
N PRO A 16 -63.40 -21.05 -14.10
CA PRO A 16 -62.10 -21.73 -14.17
C PRO A 16 -62.27 -23.24 -14.49
N SER A 17 -61.14 -23.95 -14.61
CA SER A 17 -60.94 -25.37 -14.25
C SER A 17 -60.91 -26.44 -15.36
N THR A 18 -59.75 -27.10 -15.38
CA THR A 18 -59.42 -28.48 -15.80
C THR A 18 -59.17 -28.78 -17.27
N LEU A 19 -58.27 -29.78 -17.44
CA LEU A 19 -57.81 -30.55 -18.61
C LEU A 19 -56.31 -30.30 -18.90
N ARG A 20 -55.39 -31.27 -18.94
CA ARG A 20 -55.39 -32.74 -18.83
C ARG A 20 -53.96 -33.22 -18.52
N SER A 21 -53.92 -34.37 -17.84
CA SER A 21 -52.84 -35.33 -17.66
C SER A 21 -52.08 -35.74 -18.94
N ALA A 22 -50.78 -36.07 -18.81
CA ALA A 22 -50.22 -37.37 -19.25
C ALA A 22 -48.76 -37.55 -18.74
N ASP A 23 -48.55 -38.68 -18.07
CA ASP A 23 -47.27 -39.26 -17.63
C ASP A 23 -46.33 -39.63 -18.79
N ALA A 24 -45.02 -39.48 -18.59
CA ALA A 24 -44.00 -40.42 -19.09
C ALA A 24 -42.62 -40.11 -18.46
N THR A 25 -42.12 -41.11 -17.73
CA THR A 25 -40.85 -41.22 -17.02
C THR A 25 -39.59 -40.96 -17.88
N LYS A 26 -38.61 -40.23 -17.32
CA LYS A 26 -37.21 -40.15 -17.82
C LYS A 26 -36.20 -40.28 -16.67
N PRO A 27 -35.01 -40.87 -16.91
CA PRO A 27 -34.09 -41.41 -15.90
C PRO A 27 -33.28 -40.32 -15.17
N PRO A 28 -32.66 -40.63 -14.00
CA PRO A 28 -31.96 -39.64 -13.21
C PRO A 28 -30.68 -39.17 -13.92
N VAL A 29 -30.56 -37.85 -14.07
CA VAL A 29 -29.37 -37.17 -14.57
C VAL A 29 -28.24 -37.36 -13.54
N LYS A 30 -27.08 -37.83 -14.02
CA LYS A 30 -25.83 -37.97 -13.26
C LYS A 30 -25.46 -36.66 -12.56
N ALA A 31 -25.16 -36.76 -11.26
CA ALA A 31 -24.65 -35.68 -10.45
C ALA A 31 -23.31 -35.15 -10.99
N ALA A 32 -23.20 -33.82 -11.07
CA ALA A 32 -21.94 -33.11 -11.28
C ALA A 32 -21.11 -33.10 -9.98
N PRO A 33 -19.76 -33.20 -10.05
CA PRO A 33 -18.91 -33.14 -8.87
C PRO A 33 -18.67 -31.68 -8.45
N GLY A 34 -18.78 -31.41 -7.14
CA GLY A 34 -18.23 -30.19 -6.52
C GLY A 34 -19.24 -29.09 -6.16
N ALA A 35 -20.38 -29.42 -5.55
CA ALA A 35 -21.18 -28.41 -4.86
C ALA A 35 -20.48 -28.04 -3.53
N ALA A 36 -19.96 -26.82 -3.44
CA ALA A 36 -19.49 -26.25 -2.18
C ALA A 36 -20.60 -26.34 -1.13
N VAL A 37 -20.32 -26.99 -0.02
CA VAL A 37 -21.24 -27.06 1.13
C VAL A 37 -21.33 -25.64 1.69
N ALA A 38 -22.42 -24.93 1.37
CA ALA A 38 -22.68 -23.61 1.93
C ALA A 38 -22.77 -23.73 3.45
N ALA A 39 -21.79 -23.15 4.16
CA ALA A 39 -21.79 -23.12 5.62
C ALA A 39 -23.06 -22.42 6.13
N PRO A 40 -23.67 -22.88 7.23
CA PRO A 40 -24.82 -22.20 7.81
C PRO A 40 -24.45 -20.76 8.17
N ILE A 41 -25.25 -19.78 7.70
CA ILE A 41 -25.00 -18.35 7.95
C ILE A 41 -24.91 -18.11 9.46
N GLU A 42 -23.73 -17.73 9.94
CA GLU A 42 -23.51 -17.44 11.35
C GLU A 42 -24.35 -16.24 11.80
N ARG A 43 -24.80 -16.28 13.06
CA ARG A 43 -25.58 -15.19 13.66
C ARG A 43 -24.88 -13.83 13.56
N LEU A 44 -23.55 -13.81 13.59
CA LEU A 44 -22.71 -12.62 13.47
C LEU A 44 -22.70 -11.98 12.08
N ASP A 45 -23.12 -12.74 11.05
CA ASP A 45 -23.17 -12.29 9.65
C ASP A 45 -24.58 -11.86 9.23
N LEU A 46 -25.59 -12.14 10.04
CA LEU A 46 -26.94 -11.65 9.81
C LEU A 46 -27.00 -10.12 9.94
N PRO A 47 -27.92 -9.43 9.24
CA PRO A 47 -28.11 -7.99 9.42
C PRO A 47 -28.35 -7.65 10.90
N ILE A 48 -27.75 -6.56 11.39
CA ILE A 48 -27.80 -6.16 12.82
C ILE A 48 -29.23 -6.15 13.38
N ALA A 49 -30.21 -5.69 12.60
CA ALA A 49 -31.61 -5.66 13.04
C ALA A 49 -32.20 -7.05 13.36
N ARG A 50 -31.70 -8.11 12.71
CA ARG A 50 -32.12 -9.51 12.98
C ARG A 50 -31.27 -10.15 14.07
N ALA A 51 -29.95 -9.94 14.03
CA ALA A 51 -29.03 -10.55 14.99
C ALA A 51 -29.15 -9.95 16.41
N VAL A 52 -29.44 -8.64 16.48
CA VAL A 52 -29.57 -7.85 17.71
C VAL A 52 -30.85 -7.01 17.65
N PRO A 53 -32.03 -7.61 17.89
CA PRO A 53 -33.33 -6.92 17.75
C PRO A 53 -33.46 -5.62 18.55
N GLU A 54 -32.80 -5.54 19.71
CA GLU A 54 -32.75 -4.35 20.57
C GLU A 54 -32.10 -3.12 19.90
N VAL A 55 -31.29 -3.35 18.86
CA VAL A 55 -30.57 -2.34 18.09
C VAL A 55 -31.24 -2.08 16.73
N ALA A 56 -32.36 -2.73 16.42
CA ALA A 56 -33.03 -2.61 15.12
C ALA A 56 -33.33 -1.16 14.71
N ARG A 57 -33.81 -0.32 15.64
CA ARG A 57 -34.06 1.12 15.39
C ARG A 57 -32.78 1.92 15.14
N GLY A 58 -31.64 1.47 15.64
CA GLY A 58 -30.32 2.08 15.44
C GLY A 58 -29.51 1.51 14.27
N ALA A 59 -29.98 0.42 13.66
CA ALA A 59 -29.28 -0.24 12.55
C ALA A 59 -29.07 0.69 11.35
N ALA A 60 -30.03 1.59 11.06
CA ALA A 60 -29.88 2.59 10.00
C ALA A 60 -28.70 3.55 10.27
N THR A 61 -28.43 3.89 11.54
CA THR A 61 -27.28 4.72 11.92
C THR A 61 -25.97 3.99 11.67
N LEU A 62 -25.87 2.71 12.07
CA LEU A 62 -24.67 1.88 11.85
C LEU A 62 -24.41 1.65 10.36
N ARG A 63 -25.46 1.45 9.55
CA ARG A 63 -25.33 1.33 8.08
C ARG A 63 -24.71 2.57 7.43
N ARG A 64 -25.03 3.77 7.91
CA ARG A 64 -24.40 5.02 7.44
C ARG A 64 -22.90 5.10 7.75
N LEU A 65 -22.43 4.30 8.71
CA LEU A 65 -21.01 4.15 9.04
C LEU A 65 -20.35 2.98 8.29
N GLY A 66 -21.07 2.32 7.37
CA GLY A 66 -20.61 1.12 6.66
C GLY A 66 -20.72 -0.17 7.48
N VAL A 67 -21.46 -0.16 8.60
CA VAL A 67 -21.59 -1.29 9.52
C VAL A 67 -22.97 -1.94 9.38
N TYR A 68 -23.02 -3.12 8.77
CA TYR A 68 -24.26 -3.84 8.41
C TYR A 68 -24.52 -5.07 9.28
N THR A 69 -23.46 -5.75 9.73
CA THR A 69 -23.52 -6.98 10.53
C THR A 69 -22.88 -6.81 11.91
N PRO A 70 -23.24 -7.62 12.92
CA PRO A 70 -22.56 -7.62 14.22
C PRO A 70 -21.05 -7.84 14.10
N ARG A 71 -20.60 -8.74 13.20
CA ARG A 71 -19.18 -8.95 12.92
C ARG A 71 -18.49 -7.64 12.52
N GLN A 72 -19.06 -6.91 11.57
CA GLN A 72 -18.52 -5.60 11.17
C GLN A 72 -18.50 -4.59 12.33
N ALA A 73 -19.47 -4.65 13.25
CA ALA A 73 -19.51 -3.78 14.42
C ALA A 73 -18.40 -4.11 15.44
N LEU A 74 -18.08 -5.40 15.62
CA LEU A 74 -16.98 -5.85 16.49
C LEU A 74 -15.60 -5.39 15.98
N PHE A 75 -15.43 -5.23 14.67
CA PHE A 75 -14.20 -4.74 14.07
C PHE A 75 -14.25 -3.24 13.69
N TYR A 76 -15.30 -2.52 14.12
CA TYR A 76 -15.41 -1.07 13.95
C TYR A 76 -14.70 -0.36 15.10
N LEU A 77 -13.37 -0.43 15.10
CA LEU A 77 -12.54 -0.03 16.23
C LEU A 77 -12.44 1.50 16.38
N PRO A 78 -12.25 2.00 17.62
CA PRO A 78 -11.96 3.41 17.85
C PRO A 78 -10.59 3.80 17.27
N PHE A 79 -10.44 5.05 16.84
CA PHE A 79 -9.16 5.57 16.33
C PHE A 79 -8.33 6.28 17.41
N ARG A 80 -8.95 6.62 18.54
CA ARG A 80 -8.31 7.23 19.72
C ARG A 80 -9.11 6.89 20.97
N TYR A 81 -8.46 6.95 22.12
CA TYR A 81 -9.10 6.91 23.44
C TYR A 81 -8.84 8.24 24.15
N ASP A 82 -9.86 8.80 24.78
CA ASP A 82 -9.71 9.90 25.72
C ASP A 82 -9.74 9.31 27.14
N ASP A 83 -8.69 9.52 27.93
CA ASP A 83 -8.65 9.03 29.30
C ASP A 83 -9.39 10.00 30.23
N TYR A 84 -10.52 9.54 30.76
CA TYR A 84 -11.34 10.26 31.73
C TYR A 84 -11.47 9.46 33.04
N SER A 85 -10.63 8.44 33.24
CA SER A 85 -10.65 7.58 34.44
C SER A 85 -10.20 8.32 35.71
N ASP A 86 -9.27 9.27 35.55
CA ASP A 86 -8.81 10.15 36.62
C ASP A 86 -9.86 11.23 36.94
N LEU A 87 -10.54 11.06 38.08
CA LEU A 87 -11.49 12.03 38.61
C LEU A 87 -10.75 13.01 39.51
N ARG A 88 -10.56 14.24 39.03
CA ARG A 88 -9.87 15.29 39.79
C ARG A 88 -10.84 16.19 40.53
N PRO A 89 -10.45 16.70 41.72
CA PRO A 89 -11.10 17.85 42.33
C PRO A 89 -11.01 19.08 41.41
N LEU A 90 -11.98 19.99 41.52
CA LEU A 90 -12.04 21.23 40.73
C LEU A 90 -10.81 22.10 40.92
N GLY A 91 -10.21 22.10 42.11
CA GLY A 91 -8.97 22.84 42.41
C GLY A 91 -7.73 22.34 41.66
N ASP A 92 -7.72 21.07 41.23
CA ASP A 92 -6.57 20.42 40.57
C ASP A 92 -6.74 20.32 39.04
N LEU A 93 -7.76 20.99 38.49
CA LEU A 93 -7.98 21.04 37.06
C LEU A 93 -6.93 21.91 36.37
N VAL A 94 -6.49 21.46 35.20
CA VAL A 94 -5.45 22.09 34.40
C VAL A 94 -6.07 22.66 33.12
N ALA A 95 -5.67 23.88 32.77
CA ALA A 95 -6.16 24.55 31.59
C ALA A 95 -5.82 23.79 30.30
N ASP A 96 -6.73 23.82 29.33
CA ASP A 96 -6.59 23.24 27.99
C ASP A 96 -6.45 21.71 27.92
N GLU A 97 -6.60 21.00 29.03
CA GLU A 97 -6.61 19.55 29.10
C GLU A 97 -8.04 18.97 29.08
N LYS A 98 -8.14 17.69 28.72
CA LYS A 98 -9.38 16.91 28.84
C LYS A 98 -9.34 16.17 30.16
N GLN A 99 -10.25 16.51 31.07
CA GLN A 99 -10.24 15.98 32.42
C GLN A 99 -11.67 15.65 32.86
N SER A 100 -11.77 14.90 33.96
CA SER A 100 -13.05 14.62 34.60
C SER A 100 -13.10 15.12 36.03
N ALA A 101 -14.27 15.55 36.46
CA ALA A 101 -14.53 15.93 37.85
C ALA A 101 -15.89 15.40 38.30
N ARG A 102 -15.96 14.97 39.57
CA ARG A 102 -17.23 14.69 40.26
C ARG A 102 -17.63 15.95 41.00
N VAL A 103 -18.80 16.49 40.70
CA VAL A 103 -19.24 17.78 41.22
C VAL A 103 -20.72 17.78 41.55
N ARG A 104 -21.12 18.70 42.42
CA ARG A 104 -22.53 19.02 42.67
C ARG A 104 -22.94 20.20 41.81
N VAL A 105 -24.08 20.08 41.13
CA VAL A 105 -24.67 21.19 40.37
C VAL A 105 -25.34 22.13 41.36
N THR A 106 -24.89 23.38 41.44
CA THR A 106 -25.46 24.37 42.35
C THR A 106 -26.56 25.20 41.70
N ASP A 107 -26.42 25.49 40.40
CA ASP A 107 -27.37 26.28 39.63
C ASP A 107 -27.29 25.96 38.13
N VAL A 108 -28.37 26.13 37.39
CA VAL A 108 -28.41 25.98 35.93
C VAL A 108 -29.14 27.17 35.31
N LYS A 109 -28.41 27.97 34.53
CA LYS A 109 -28.91 29.16 33.87
C LYS A 109 -28.93 28.97 32.36
N VAL A 110 -30.00 29.44 31.71
CA VAL A 110 -30.09 29.50 30.25
C VAL A 110 -29.98 30.95 29.78
N GLU A 111 -28.94 31.23 29.00
CA GLU A 111 -28.75 32.53 28.35
C GLU A 111 -29.27 32.47 26.91
N PRO A 112 -30.30 33.26 26.55
CA PRO A 112 -30.78 33.33 25.18
C PRO A 112 -29.69 33.81 24.22
N GLY A 113 -29.65 33.24 23.01
CA GLY A 113 -28.76 33.70 21.96
C GLY A 113 -29.19 35.08 21.44
N PHE A 114 -28.24 35.95 21.11
CA PHE A 114 -28.51 37.27 20.52
C PHE A 114 -27.95 37.33 19.08
N GLY A 115 -28.80 37.65 18.10
CA GLY A 115 -28.44 37.69 16.68
C GLY A 115 -27.98 36.32 16.14
N ARG A 116 -26.78 36.26 15.54
CA ARG A 116 -26.16 35.01 15.03
C ARG A 116 -25.53 34.13 16.11
N ARG A 117 -25.52 34.54 17.39
CA ARG A 117 -24.87 33.76 18.48
C ARG A 117 -25.82 32.67 19.01
N PRO A 118 -25.37 31.41 19.13
CA PRO A 118 -26.20 30.34 19.67
C PRO A 118 -26.49 30.57 21.16
N GLN A 119 -27.68 30.13 21.59
CA GLN A 119 -28.08 30.06 23.00
C GLN A 119 -27.07 29.26 23.83
N ARG A 120 -26.89 29.58 25.11
CA ARG A 120 -25.97 28.88 26.02
C ARG A 120 -26.69 28.40 27.27
N VAL A 121 -26.44 27.15 27.65
CA VAL A 121 -26.80 26.61 28.98
C VAL A 121 -25.53 26.63 29.83
N ILE A 122 -25.60 27.23 31.01
CA ILE A 122 -24.48 27.37 31.94
C ILE A 122 -24.87 26.68 33.25
N ALA A 123 -24.14 25.64 33.64
CA ALA A 123 -24.26 25.04 34.96
C ALA A 123 -23.14 25.54 35.86
N GLN A 124 -23.50 25.98 37.07
CA GLN A 124 -22.56 26.28 38.15
C GLN A 124 -22.30 24.99 38.92
N LEU A 125 -21.03 24.71 39.17
CA LEU A 125 -20.53 23.46 39.72
C LEU A 125 -19.72 23.76 40.98
N ALA A 126 -19.85 22.94 42.00
CA ALA A 126 -19.05 23.02 43.21
C ALA A 126 -18.62 21.64 43.70
N ASP A 127 -17.46 21.60 44.34
CA ASP A 127 -16.98 20.49 45.15
C ASP A 127 -16.29 21.03 46.42
N ASP A 128 -15.63 20.17 47.19
CA ASP A 128 -14.97 20.55 48.44
C ASP A 128 -13.74 21.44 48.24
N THR A 129 -13.23 21.55 47.00
CA THR A 129 -11.99 22.26 46.65
C THR A 129 -12.23 23.58 45.92
N GLY A 130 -13.39 23.77 45.29
CA GLY A 130 -13.69 25.00 44.58
C GLY A 130 -14.99 25.01 43.79
N SER A 131 -15.05 25.94 42.83
CA SER A 131 -16.21 26.15 41.95
C SER A 131 -15.79 26.24 40.50
N ALA A 132 -16.60 25.69 39.60
CA ALA A 132 -16.37 25.71 38.15
C ALA A 132 -17.68 25.98 37.38
N GLU A 133 -17.56 26.27 36.10
CA GLU A 133 -18.70 26.42 35.19
C GLU A 133 -18.69 25.32 34.12
N ALA A 134 -19.85 24.82 33.70
CA ALA A 134 -19.96 24.03 32.47
C ALA A 134 -20.90 24.74 31.48
N ILE A 135 -20.44 24.92 30.23
CA ILE A 135 -21.18 25.67 29.21
C ILE A 135 -21.49 24.78 28.01
N TRP A 136 -22.76 24.72 27.60
CA TRP A 136 -23.20 24.07 26.36
C TRP A 136 -23.82 25.06 25.39
N PHE A 137 -23.33 25.08 24.14
CA PHE A 137 -23.87 25.94 23.08
C PHE A 137 -24.95 25.20 22.29
N GLY A 138 -26.14 25.79 22.16
CA GLY A 138 -27.24 25.29 21.31
C GLY A 138 -27.92 24.00 21.79
N ARG A 139 -27.70 23.57 23.06
CA ARG A 139 -28.19 22.28 23.57
C ARG A 139 -29.26 22.43 24.66
N ARG A 140 -30.46 22.87 24.27
CA ARG A 140 -31.61 23.08 25.19
C ARG A 140 -32.07 21.81 25.93
N PHE A 141 -31.68 20.62 25.47
CA PHE A 141 -31.99 19.37 26.17
C PHE A 141 -31.21 19.20 27.50
N VAL A 142 -30.10 19.92 27.69
CA VAL A 142 -29.26 19.82 28.89
C VAL A 142 -29.97 20.38 30.12
N GLU A 143 -30.68 21.51 29.97
CA GLU A 143 -31.52 22.10 31.02
C GLU A 143 -32.56 21.09 31.58
N ARG A 144 -33.09 20.22 30.72
CA ARG A 144 -34.09 19.21 31.12
C ARG A 144 -33.48 17.97 31.77
N ARG A 145 -32.16 17.82 31.75
CA ARG A 145 -31.45 16.61 32.19
C ARG A 145 -30.48 16.84 33.35
N LEU A 146 -30.22 18.10 33.68
CA LEU A 146 -29.29 18.50 34.73
C LEU A 146 -30.04 19.41 35.68
N HIS A 147 -30.12 19.04 36.96
CA HIS A 147 -30.89 19.77 37.96
C HIS A 147 -30.01 20.21 39.11
N ALA A 148 -30.33 21.37 39.71
CA ALA A 148 -29.63 21.85 40.88
C ALA A 148 -29.80 20.85 42.05
N GLY A 149 -28.71 20.61 42.78
CA GLY A 149 -28.61 19.63 43.85
C GLY A 149 -28.13 18.24 43.42
N GLU A 150 -28.08 17.93 42.12
CA GLU A 150 -27.60 16.64 41.62
C GLU A 150 -26.07 16.55 41.66
N GLU A 151 -25.55 15.37 42.02
CA GLU A 151 -24.14 15.04 41.85
C GLU A 151 -23.92 14.35 40.50
N VAL A 152 -22.97 14.87 39.73
CA VAL A 152 -22.67 14.41 38.37
C VAL A 152 -21.18 14.26 38.16
N VAL A 153 -20.82 13.36 37.25
CA VAL A 153 -19.46 13.29 36.67
C VAL A 153 -19.48 14.02 35.33
N LEU A 154 -18.62 15.02 35.21
CA LEU A 154 -18.38 15.77 33.99
C LEU A 154 -17.04 15.37 33.39
N SER A 155 -17.00 15.18 32.08
CA SER A 155 -15.78 14.85 31.34
C SER A 155 -15.70 15.72 30.08
N GLY A 156 -14.61 16.44 29.90
CA GLY A 156 -14.43 17.29 28.72
C GLY A 156 -13.22 18.20 28.81
N LYS A 157 -13.11 19.09 27.81
CA LYS A 157 -12.02 20.08 27.79
C LYS A 157 -12.27 21.16 28.85
N VAL A 158 -11.28 21.38 29.69
CA VAL A 158 -11.24 22.47 30.67
C VAL A 158 -10.58 23.69 30.03
N ALA A 159 -11.24 24.84 30.13
CA ALA A 159 -10.70 26.14 29.78
C ALA A 159 -10.66 27.01 31.05
N MET A 160 -9.78 28.01 31.10
CA MET A 160 -9.75 28.97 32.18
C MET A 160 -10.42 30.28 31.77
N ARG A 161 -11.40 30.73 32.55
CA ARG A 161 -12.04 32.03 32.38
C ARG A 161 -11.68 32.91 33.57
N GLY A 162 -10.58 33.66 33.43
CA GLY A 162 -9.93 34.29 34.59
C GLY A 162 -9.33 33.21 35.48
N TRP A 163 -9.70 33.19 36.77
CA TRP A 163 -9.23 32.21 37.75
C TRP A 163 -10.14 30.98 37.91
N ARG A 164 -11.28 30.93 37.20
CA ARG A 164 -12.26 29.84 37.36
C ARG A 164 -12.14 28.81 36.23
N PRO A 165 -12.09 27.51 36.57
CA PRO A 165 -12.19 26.44 35.58
C PRO A 165 -13.56 26.44 34.91
N GLN A 166 -13.57 26.19 33.61
CA GLN A 166 -14.76 26.13 32.79
C GLN A 166 -14.72 24.94 31.83
N PHE A 167 -15.65 24.00 31.97
CA PHE A 167 -15.84 22.93 31.01
C PHE A 167 -16.60 23.43 29.78
N VAL A 168 -16.03 23.21 28.59
CA VAL A 168 -16.64 23.64 27.32
C VAL A 168 -17.31 22.45 26.64
N SER A 169 -18.65 22.48 26.61
CA SER A 169 -19.53 21.42 26.08
C SER A 169 -19.19 20.00 26.56
N PRO A 170 -19.00 19.78 27.87
CA PRO A 170 -18.61 18.48 28.42
C PRO A 170 -19.72 17.43 28.24
N ASP A 171 -19.34 16.16 28.25
CA ASP A 171 -20.27 15.06 28.50
C ASP A 171 -20.52 14.95 30.02
N PHE A 172 -21.73 14.57 30.42
CA PHE A 172 -22.09 14.40 31.83
C PHE A 172 -22.92 13.13 32.06
N SER A 173 -22.79 12.57 33.26
CA SER A 173 -23.64 11.48 33.76
C SER A 173 -23.89 11.60 35.27
N PRO A 174 -24.97 11.00 35.81
CA PRO A 174 -25.21 10.95 37.25
C PRO A 174 -24.06 10.27 37.99
N ALA A 175 -23.68 10.80 39.16
CA ALA A 175 -22.66 10.18 40.00
C ALA A 175 -23.13 8.77 40.45
N GLY A 176 -22.23 7.78 40.35
CA GLY A 176 -22.52 6.38 40.71
C GLY A 176 -23.20 5.55 39.61
N ALA A 177 -23.63 6.15 38.49
CA ALA A 177 -24.15 5.40 37.35
C ALA A 177 -23.01 4.89 36.45
N ALA A 178 -23.08 3.62 36.01
CA ALA A 178 -22.16 3.10 35.01
C ALA A 178 -22.34 3.87 33.69
N SER A 179 -21.33 4.67 33.32
CA SER A 179 -21.34 5.52 32.13
C SER A 179 -20.43 4.95 31.06
N LEU A 180 -20.88 4.98 29.81
CA LEU A 180 -20.03 4.72 28.63
C LEU A 180 -19.30 5.98 28.17
N HIS A 181 -19.49 7.10 28.87
CA HIS A 181 -19.13 8.42 28.38
C HIS A 181 -18.28 9.30 29.27
N THR A 182 -18.16 8.96 30.55
CA THR A 182 -17.52 9.79 31.56
C THR A 182 -16.85 8.89 32.59
N GLY A 183 -15.80 9.36 33.27
CA GLY A 183 -15.19 8.63 34.39
C GLY A 183 -14.51 7.31 34.01
N ARG A 184 -14.10 7.16 32.75
CA ARG A 184 -13.44 5.95 32.22
C ARG A 184 -12.63 6.27 30.98
N ILE A 185 -11.92 5.30 30.45
CA ILE A 185 -11.30 5.41 29.13
C ILE A 185 -12.40 5.40 28.07
N VAL A 186 -12.53 6.49 27.35
CA VAL A 186 -13.59 6.72 26.38
C VAL A 186 -13.10 6.44 24.96
N PRO A 187 -13.67 5.45 24.25
CA PRO A 187 -13.34 5.20 22.86
C PRO A 187 -13.92 6.30 21.94
N ILE A 188 -13.12 6.77 20.99
CA ILE A 188 -13.50 7.75 19.97
C ILE A 188 -13.53 7.09 18.60
N TYR A 189 -14.71 7.05 17.99
CA TYR A 189 -14.94 6.40 16.70
C TYR A 189 -14.95 7.42 15.56
N ARG A 190 -14.71 6.95 14.34
CA ARG A 190 -14.91 7.79 13.14
C ARG A 190 -16.41 8.09 13.00
N LEU A 191 -16.76 9.28 12.54
CA LEU A 191 -18.15 9.72 12.42
C LEU A 191 -18.44 10.20 11.00
N VAL A 192 -19.69 10.04 10.58
CA VAL A 192 -20.27 10.67 9.38
C VAL A 192 -21.27 11.73 9.84
N GLY A 193 -21.43 12.80 9.05
CA GLY A 193 -22.24 13.97 9.42
C GLY A 193 -23.61 13.62 10.01
N GLY A 194 -23.95 14.23 11.15
CA GLY A 194 -25.23 14.00 11.85
C GLY A 194 -25.29 12.78 12.77
N ILE A 195 -24.16 12.10 13.03
CA ILE A 195 -24.05 11.01 14.01
C ILE A 195 -23.11 11.46 15.15
N THR A 196 -23.46 11.18 16.40
CA THR A 196 -22.68 11.60 17.58
C THR A 196 -21.88 10.44 18.19
N GLN A 197 -20.72 10.73 18.82
CA GLN A 197 -19.93 9.73 19.55
C GLN A 197 -20.75 8.97 20.59
N ARG A 198 -21.63 9.69 21.32
CA ARG A 198 -22.55 9.11 22.29
C ARG A 198 -23.41 8.01 21.68
N ARG A 199 -24.05 8.33 20.54
CA ARG A 199 -24.95 7.39 19.87
C ARG A 199 -24.21 6.16 19.36
N VAL A 200 -23.02 6.33 18.78
CA VAL A 200 -22.20 5.21 18.29
C VAL A 200 -21.79 4.30 19.44
N ARG A 201 -21.27 4.86 20.54
CA ARG A 201 -20.90 4.09 21.75
C ARG A 201 -22.08 3.29 22.32
N GLU A 202 -23.24 3.92 22.48
CA GLU A 202 -24.45 3.25 22.97
C GLU A 202 -24.89 2.09 22.07
N LEU A 203 -24.80 2.25 20.74
CA LEU A 203 -25.16 1.20 19.78
C LEU A 203 -24.14 0.06 19.79
N LEU A 204 -22.85 0.37 19.76
CA LEU A 204 -21.79 -0.63 19.77
C LEU A 204 -21.78 -1.43 21.07
N ALA A 205 -21.93 -0.79 22.24
CA ALA A 205 -21.99 -1.48 23.53
C ALA A 205 -23.10 -2.56 23.57
N ARG A 206 -24.27 -2.26 23.00
CA ARG A 206 -25.38 -3.22 22.91
C ARG A 206 -25.09 -4.36 21.94
N VAL A 207 -24.48 -4.05 20.80
CA VAL A 207 -24.08 -5.09 19.84
C VAL A 207 -23.02 -6.00 20.46
N LEU A 208 -21.96 -5.45 21.05
CA LEU A 208 -20.92 -6.20 21.75
C LEU A 208 -21.50 -7.08 22.86
N GLY A 209 -22.32 -6.52 23.75
CA GLY A 209 -22.91 -7.26 24.85
C GLY A 209 -23.76 -8.47 24.40
N ARG A 210 -24.39 -8.39 23.22
CA ARG A 210 -25.14 -9.52 22.65
C ARG A 210 -24.23 -10.51 21.92
N SER A 211 -23.26 -10.01 21.17
CA SER A 211 -22.53 -10.74 20.13
C SER A 211 -21.20 -11.33 20.57
N LEU A 212 -20.56 -10.83 21.63
CA LEU A 212 -19.28 -11.37 22.10
C LEU A 212 -19.35 -12.85 22.50
N ARG A 213 -20.49 -13.33 23.01
CA ARG A 213 -20.72 -14.76 23.30
C ARG A 213 -20.76 -15.67 22.07
N ASP A 214 -21.02 -15.09 20.90
CA ASP A 214 -21.09 -15.83 19.64
C ASP A 214 -19.72 -15.83 18.94
N VAL A 215 -18.73 -15.10 19.48
CA VAL A 215 -17.35 -15.08 18.99
C VAL A 215 -16.60 -16.27 19.54
N ARG A 216 -16.03 -17.07 18.64
CA ARG A 216 -15.10 -18.15 18.98
C ARG A 216 -13.67 -17.66 18.79
N ASP A 217 -12.78 -18.06 19.68
CA ASP A 217 -11.36 -17.78 19.49
C ASP A 217 -10.79 -18.80 18.48
N PRO A 218 -10.23 -18.35 17.35
CA PRO A 218 -9.64 -19.25 16.38
C PRO A 218 -8.32 -19.87 16.87
N LEU A 219 -7.72 -19.39 17.98
CA LEU A 219 -6.42 -19.79 18.51
C LEU A 219 -6.52 -20.49 19.88
N ALA A 220 -5.77 -21.57 20.04
CA ALA A 220 -5.53 -22.21 21.33
C ALA A 220 -4.61 -21.33 22.20
N PRO A 221 -4.66 -21.42 23.54
CA PRO A 221 -3.84 -20.58 24.44
C PRO A 221 -2.34 -20.61 24.13
N GLU A 222 -1.81 -21.75 23.69
CA GLU A 222 -0.40 -21.95 23.35
C GLU A 222 0.00 -21.27 22.02
N GLU A 223 -0.97 -21.01 21.14
CA GLU A 223 -0.79 -20.35 19.86
C GLU A 223 -0.84 -18.81 19.98
N ARG A 224 -1.11 -18.29 21.19
CA ARG A 224 -1.25 -16.85 21.49
C ARG A 224 -0.52 -16.42 22.78
N PRO A 225 0.77 -16.75 22.94
CA PRO A 225 1.50 -16.52 24.18
C PRO A 225 1.49 -15.03 24.56
N GLY A 226 1.03 -14.71 25.77
CA GLY A 226 0.97 -13.34 26.27
C GLY A 226 -0.15 -12.46 25.67
N LEU A 227 -0.99 -13.02 24.79
CA LEU A 227 -2.11 -12.29 24.18
C LEU A 227 -3.46 -12.73 24.76
N PRO A 228 -4.41 -11.79 24.98
CA PRO A 228 -5.76 -12.13 25.42
C PRO A 228 -6.51 -13.01 24.42
N ASP A 229 -7.60 -13.64 24.86
CA ASP A 229 -8.52 -14.30 23.94
C ASP A 229 -9.27 -13.27 23.07
N LEU A 230 -9.80 -13.71 21.93
CA LEU A 230 -10.43 -12.81 20.96
C LEU A 230 -11.65 -12.06 21.56
N PRO A 231 -12.58 -12.69 22.30
CA PRO A 231 -13.68 -11.97 22.94
C PRO A 231 -13.22 -10.90 23.94
N ALA A 232 -12.20 -11.19 24.77
CA ALA A 232 -11.65 -10.24 25.72
C ALA A 232 -10.93 -9.09 25.01
N ALA A 233 -10.16 -9.39 23.96
CA ALA A 233 -9.50 -8.37 23.13
C ALA A 233 -10.52 -7.42 22.48
N LEU A 234 -11.59 -7.95 21.90
CA LEU A 234 -12.66 -7.14 21.31
C LEU A 234 -13.38 -6.29 22.37
N LYS A 235 -13.64 -6.84 23.57
CA LYS A 235 -14.22 -6.07 24.68
C LYS A 235 -13.30 -4.92 25.07
N ALA A 236 -12.02 -5.19 25.34
CA ALA A 236 -11.04 -4.21 25.79
C ALA A 236 -10.70 -3.17 24.72
N ALA A 237 -10.69 -3.54 23.44
CA ALA A 237 -10.48 -2.58 22.35
C ALA A 237 -11.66 -1.60 22.18
N HIS A 238 -12.87 -1.97 22.60
CA HIS A 238 -14.01 -1.06 22.53
C HIS A 238 -14.27 -0.32 23.84
N PHE A 239 -14.26 -1.04 24.97
CA PHE A 239 -14.61 -0.52 26.28
C PHE A 239 -13.63 -1.09 27.31
N PRO A 240 -12.37 -0.62 27.31
CA PRO A 240 -11.38 -1.04 28.30
C PRO A 240 -11.84 -0.61 29.70
N ASP A 241 -11.51 -1.43 30.68
CA ASP A 241 -11.72 -1.11 32.09
C ASP A 241 -10.45 -0.43 32.68
N ASP A 242 -9.26 -0.72 32.12
CA ASP A 242 -7.96 -0.11 32.47
C ASP A 242 -7.13 0.31 31.21
N PRO A 243 -6.34 1.41 31.25
CA PRO A 243 -5.60 1.88 30.07
C PRO A 243 -4.56 0.85 29.58
N GLY A 244 -4.04 0.02 30.49
CA GLY A 244 -3.12 -1.06 30.20
C GLY A 244 -3.74 -2.20 29.39
N GLU A 245 -5.07 -2.35 29.35
CA GLU A 245 -5.75 -3.39 28.58
C GLU A 245 -5.84 -3.08 27.08
N VAL A 246 -5.87 -1.79 26.72
CA VAL A 246 -6.02 -1.36 25.32
C VAL A 246 -4.91 -1.92 24.47
N ARG A 247 -3.68 -1.90 24.99
CA ARG A 247 -2.52 -2.28 24.20
C ARG A 247 -2.48 -3.78 23.87
N PRO A 248 -2.55 -4.71 24.84
CA PRO A 248 -2.64 -6.14 24.56
C PRO A 248 -3.84 -6.52 23.68
N ALA A 249 -4.96 -5.81 23.81
CA ALA A 249 -6.13 -6.02 22.98
C ALA A 249 -5.87 -5.69 21.50
N LEU A 250 -5.26 -4.52 21.23
CA LEU A 250 -4.90 -4.13 19.86
C LEU A 250 -3.78 -5.02 19.29
N ASP A 251 -2.80 -5.41 20.11
CA ASP A 251 -1.74 -6.33 19.70
C ASP A 251 -2.33 -7.71 19.32
N ARG A 252 -3.32 -8.21 20.07
CA ARG A 252 -4.04 -9.45 19.71
C ARG A 252 -4.77 -9.33 18.37
N LEU A 253 -5.50 -8.24 18.15
CA LEU A 253 -6.21 -8.03 16.88
C LEU A 253 -5.22 -7.89 15.72
N ALA A 254 -4.10 -7.18 15.92
CA ALA A 254 -3.03 -7.08 14.93
C ALA A 254 -2.41 -8.44 14.60
N HIS A 255 -2.16 -9.28 15.60
CA HIS A 255 -1.67 -10.65 15.41
C HIS A 255 -2.64 -11.47 14.55
N ASP A 256 -3.95 -11.39 14.81
CA ASP A 256 -4.98 -12.10 14.04
C ASP A 256 -5.01 -11.62 12.57
N GLU A 257 -4.88 -10.31 12.29
CA GLU A 257 -4.78 -9.79 10.91
C GLU A 257 -3.53 -10.32 10.20
N LEU A 258 -2.38 -10.30 10.89
CA LEU A 258 -1.10 -10.76 10.35
C LEU A 258 -1.13 -12.26 10.10
N LEU A 259 -1.73 -13.04 11.00
CA LEU A 259 -1.90 -14.49 10.85
C LEU A 259 -2.79 -14.80 9.65
N ALA A 260 -3.92 -14.10 9.48
CA ALA A 260 -4.79 -14.27 8.34
C ALA A 260 -4.04 -14.09 7.01
N LEU A 261 -3.23 -13.03 6.92
CA LEU A 261 -2.36 -12.78 5.76
C LEU A 261 -1.33 -13.90 5.57
N GLN A 262 -0.65 -14.32 6.63
CA GLN A 262 0.37 -15.38 6.57
C GLN A 262 -0.23 -16.75 6.18
N LEU A 263 -1.47 -17.05 6.58
CA LEU A 263 -2.19 -18.26 6.17
C LEU A 263 -2.46 -18.27 4.66
N VAL A 264 -2.95 -17.16 4.10
CA VAL A 264 -3.12 -17.02 2.63
C VAL A 264 -1.80 -17.27 1.90
N LEU A 265 -0.72 -16.66 2.36
CA LEU A 265 0.61 -16.80 1.76
C LEU A 265 1.17 -18.23 1.88
N ALA A 266 0.99 -18.87 3.05
CA ALA A 266 1.44 -20.24 3.29
C ALA A 266 0.65 -21.25 2.45
N GLN A 267 -0.68 -21.12 2.37
CA GLN A 267 -1.51 -21.99 1.51
C GLN A 267 -1.17 -21.82 0.04
N ALA A 268 -0.95 -20.57 -0.42
CA ALA A 268 -0.48 -20.31 -1.77
C ALA A 268 0.88 -20.99 -2.02
N ARG A 269 1.77 -21.06 -1.02
CA ARG A 269 3.06 -21.78 -1.13
C ARG A 269 2.87 -23.29 -1.29
N VAL A 270 1.95 -23.90 -0.54
CA VAL A 270 1.64 -25.34 -0.69
C VAL A 270 0.91 -25.65 -1.99
N ALA A 271 -0.04 -24.82 -2.42
CA ALA A 271 -0.69 -24.99 -3.73
C ALA A 271 0.34 -24.98 -4.88
N ARG A 272 1.45 -24.24 -4.70
CA ARG A 272 2.58 -24.20 -5.64
C ARG A 272 3.54 -25.36 -5.52
N SER A 273 3.59 -26.13 -4.42
CA SER A 273 4.51 -27.28 -4.35
C SER A 273 4.15 -28.39 -5.34
N GLY A 274 2.95 -28.34 -5.94
CA GLY A 274 2.58 -29.18 -7.09
C GLY A 274 3.10 -28.68 -8.45
N GLN A 275 3.68 -27.47 -8.52
CA GLN A 275 4.28 -26.90 -9.71
C GLN A 275 5.75 -27.30 -9.76
N ARG A 276 6.21 -27.78 -10.92
CA ARG A 276 7.62 -28.11 -11.15
C ARG A 276 8.26 -27.07 -12.05
N ALA A 277 9.54 -26.84 -11.82
CA ALA A 277 10.37 -25.95 -12.60
C ALA A 277 11.51 -26.70 -13.31
N PRO A 278 12.09 -26.09 -14.35
CA PRO A 278 13.25 -26.66 -15.00
C PRO A 278 14.48 -26.61 -14.10
N ARG A 279 15.02 -27.77 -13.71
CA ARG A 279 16.25 -27.82 -12.91
C ARG A 279 17.45 -27.32 -13.73
N ILE A 280 18.08 -26.23 -13.28
CA ILE A 280 19.24 -25.60 -13.90
C ILE A 280 20.41 -25.67 -12.89
N ALA A 281 21.19 -26.75 -12.97
CA ALA A 281 22.36 -26.94 -12.15
C ALA A 281 23.57 -26.19 -12.74
N VAL A 282 24.30 -25.48 -11.90
CA VAL A 282 25.56 -24.81 -12.27
C VAL A 282 26.66 -25.32 -11.35
N SER A 283 27.72 -25.89 -11.93
CA SER A 283 28.88 -26.35 -11.16
C SER A 283 29.72 -25.18 -10.64
N ALA A 284 30.51 -25.40 -9.59
CA ALA A 284 31.38 -24.37 -9.04
C ALA A 284 32.38 -23.81 -10.08
N GLY A 285 32.95 -24.67 -10.93
CA GLY A 285 33.87 -24.24 -11.99
C GLY A 285 33.18 -23.44 -13.11
N GLU A 286 31.92 -23.75 -13.43
CA GLU A 286 31.14 -22.95 -14.37
C GLU A 286 30.80 -21.58 -13.80
N LEU A 287 30.47 -21.50 -12.50
CA LEU A 287 30.26 -20.23 -11.82
C LEU A 287 31.52 -19.36 -11.86
N GLU A 288 32.69 -19.91 -11.54
CA GLU A 288 33.97 -19.19 -11.66
C GLU A 288 34.23 -18.70 -13.09
N THR A 289 33.88 -19.51 -14.09
CA THR A 289 34.00 -19.12 -15.51
C THR A 289 33.07 -17.97 -15.86
N LEU A 290 31.82 -18.00 -15.40
CA LEU A 290 30.83 -16.94 -15.63
C LEU A 290 31.25 -15.64 -14.92
N GLU A 291 31.71 -15.72 -13.67
CA GLU A 291 32.18 -14.56 -12.92
C GLU A 291 33.45 -13.96 -13.54
N GLY A 292 34.39 -14.79 -14.00
CA GLY A 292 35.63 -14.36 -14.63
C GLY A 292 35.47 -13.73 -16.02
N ALA A 293 34.36 -14.00 -16.72
CA ALA A 293 34.06 -13.41 -18.02
C ALA A 293 33.51 -11.98 -17.94
N LEU A 294 33.08 -11.53 -16.75
CA LEU A 294 32.55 -10.19 -16.57
C LEU A 294 33.66 -9.13 -16.66
N PRO A 295 33.39 -7.95 -17.24
CA PRO A 295 34.40 -6.89 -17.41
C PRO A 295 34.71 -6.12 -16.11
N PHE A 296 34.20 -6.57 -14.96
CA PHE A 296 34.38 -5.95 -13.66
C PHE A 296 34.35 -6.99 -12.54
N THR A 297 34.87 -6.62 -11.37
CA THR A 297 34.82 -7.47 -10.17
C THR A 297 33.48 -7.30 -9.45
N LEU A 298 32.82 -8.41 -9.15
CA LEU A 298 31.59 -8.43 -8.36
C LEU A 298 31.85 -8.03 -6.90
N THR A 299 30.86 -7.37 -6.29
CA THR A 299 30.82 -7.13 -4.84
C THR A 299 30.45 -8.41 -4.08
N ASP A 300 30.70 -8.45 -2.77
CA ASP A 300 30.36 -9.63 -1.95
C ASP A 300 28.85 -9.86 -1.91
N ASP A 301 28.07 -8.77 -1.79
CA ASP A 301 26.62 -8.83 -1.85
C ASP A 301 26.11 -9.37 -3.21
N GLN A 302 26.76 -9.00 -4.32
CA GLN A 302 26.42 -9.53 -5.64
C GLN A 302 26.72 -11.03 -5.73
N ARG A 303 27.88 -11.49 -5.22
CA ARG A 303 28.23 -12.93 -5.17
C ARG A 303 27.27 -13.73 -4.29
N VAL A 304 26.84 -13.18 -3.16
CA VAL A 304 25.81 -13.80 -2.31
C VAL A 304 24.50 -13.91 -3.08
N ALA A 305 24.02 -12.83 -3.70
CA ALA A 305 22.80 -12.83 -4.47
C ALA A 305 22.83 -13.81 -5.66
N ILE A 306 23.96 -13.90 -6.37
CA ILE A 306 24.16 -14.89 -7.46
C ILE A 306 24.05 -16.31 -6.91
N ARG A 307 24.75 -16.64 -5.82
CA ARG A 307 24.69 -17.99 -5.23
C ARG A 307 23.28 -18.36 -4.77
N GLU A 308 22.55 -17.42 -4.16
CA GLU A 308 21.16 -17.64 -3.76
C GLU A 308 20.23 -17.88 -4.97
N VAL A 309 20.41 -17.12 -6.06
CA VAL A 309 19.66 -17.32 -7.30
C VAL A 309 19.99 -18.69 -7.91
N LEU A 310 21.26 -19.04 -8.03
CA LEU A 310 21.68 -20.32 -8.61
C LEU A 310 21.22 -21.53 -7.78
N ALA A 311 21.22 -21.40 -6.45
CA ALA A 311 20.68 -22.44 -5.57
C ALA A 311 19.17 -22.67 -5.80
N ASP A 312 18.41 -21.59 -6.02
CA ASP A 312 16.99 -21.71 -6.35
C ASP A 312 16.76 -22.25 -7.79
N LEU A 313 17.65 -21.95 -8.74
CA LEU A 313 17.62 -22.49 -10.10
C LEU A 313 17.90 -24.01 -10.15
N ASP A 314 18.71 -24.54 -9.22
CA ASP A 314 18.94 -25.99 -9.08
C ASP A 314 17.78 -26.72 -8.36
N GLY A 315 16.79 -25.98 -7.85
CA GLY A 315 15.62 -26.55 -7.19
C GLY A 315 14.59 -27.14 -8.15
N GLU A 316 13.77 -28.08 -7.65
CA GLU A 316 12.63 -28.63 -8.42
C GLU A 316 11.40 -27.72 -8.41
N LEU A 317 11.37 -26.73 -7.52
CA LEU A 317 10.29 -25.77 -7.35
C LEU A 317 10.61 -24.47 -8.12
N PRO A 318 9.59 -23.80 -8.70
CA PRO A 318 9.80 -22.52 -9.38
C PRO A 318 10.39 -21.48 -8.44
N MET A 319 11.56 -20.96 -8.81
CA MET A 319 12.14 -19.80 -8.12
C MET A 319 11.19 -18.62 -8.31
N ARG A 320 10.90 -17.93 -7.22
CA ARG A 320 10.29 -16.60 -7.26
C ARG A 320 11.07 -15.72 -6.30
N ARG A 321 11.94 -14.88 -6.84
CA ARG A 321 12.90 -14.11 -6.05
C ARG A 321 12.84 -12.64 -6.40
N LEU A 322 12.79 -11.79 -5.37
CA LEU A 322 12.97 -10.35 -5.49
C LEU A 322 14.43 -10.00 -5.21
N LEU A 323 15.14 -9.55 -6.24
CA LEU A 323 16.45 -8.94 -6.11
C LEU A 323 16.27 -7.44 -5.89
N GLN A 324 16.56 -6.98 -4.68
CA GLN A 324 16.51 -5.58 -4.32
C GLN A 324 17.90 -5.01 -4.07
N GLY A 325 18.05 -3.73 -4.36
CA GLY A 325 19.25 -2.96 -4.08
C GLY A 325 19.09 -1.56 -4.64
N ASP A 326 19.97 -0.66 -4.24
CA ASP A 326 19.89 0.73 -4.67
C ASP A 326 20.08 0.87 -6.21
N VAL A 327 19.64 2.00 -6.78
CA VAL A 327 19.87 2.34 -8.18
C VAL A 327 21.37 2.29 -8.45
N GLY A 328 21.80 1.45 -9.41
CA GLY A 328 23.22 1.28 -9.73
C GLY A 328 24.00 0.31 -8.83
N SER A 329 23.34 -0.46 -7.95
CA SER A 329 23.99 -1.51 -7.15
C SER A 329 24.44 -2.75 -7.95
N GLY A 330 24.23 -2.76 -9.28
CA GLY A 330 24.62 -3.86 -10.16
C GLY A 330 23.63 -5.03 -10.26
N LYS A 331 22.33 -4.80 -9.99
CA LYS A 331 21.26 -5.81 -10.18
C LYS A 331 21.28 -6.47 -11.57
N THR A 332 21.60 -5.70 -12.61
CA THR A 332 21.71 -6.19 -14.00
C THR A 332 22.79 -7.26 -14.15
N ALA A 333 23.90 -7.20 -13.40
CA ALA A 333 24.95 -8.21 -13.45
C ALA A 333 24.47 -9.56 -12.92
N VAL A 334 23.73 -9.55 -11.80
CA VAL A 334 23.12 -10.76 -11.22
C VAL A 334 22.11 -11.38 -12.20
N ALA A 335 21.27 -10.55 -12.84
CA ALA A 335 20.34 -11.01 -13.87
C ALA A 335 21.06 -11.61 -15.09
N ALA A 336 22.18 -11.02 -15.53
CA ALA A 336 22.99 -11.53 -16.63
C ALA A 336 23.52 -12.94 -16.35
N VAL A 337 24.09 -13.15 -15.14
CA VAL A 337 24.60 -14.47 -14.73
C VAL A 337 23.48 -15.50 -14.65
N ALA A 338 22.31 -15.14 -14.11
CA ALA A 338 21.16 -16.04 -14.03
C ALA A 338 20.64 -16.46 -15.42
N LEU A 339 20.54 -15.51 -16.35
CA LEU A 339 20.16 -15.78 -17.74
C LEU A 339 21.20 -16.67 -18.43
N ALA A 340 22.49 -16.37 -18.27
CA ALA A 340 23.55 -17.14 -18.89
C ALA A 340 23.64 -18.58 -18.34
N ALA A 341 23.43 -18.77 -17.05
CA ALA A 341 23.31 -20.10 -16.44
C ALA A 341 22.20 -20.93 -17.09
N ALA A 342 21.02 -20.33 -17.32
CA ALA A 342 19.91 -20.99 -17.99
C ALA A 342 20.27 -21.40 -19.44
N CYS A 343 20.90 -20.49 -20.19
CA CYS A 343 21.32 -20.72 -21.57
C CYS A 343 22.34 -21.86 -21.70
N ARG A 344 23.33 -21.92 -20.81
CA ARG A 344 24.31 -23.02 -20.79
C ARG A 344 23.68 -24.38 -20.45
N ALA A 345 22.58 -24.39 -19.69
CA ALA A 345 21.77 -25.57 -19.44
C ALA A 345 20.77 -25.90 -20.57
N GLY A 346 20.84 -25.18 -21.70
CA GLY A 346 19.98 -25.39 -22.87
C GLY A 346 18.55 -24.83 -22.71
N TRP A 347 18.36 -23.85 -21.83
CA TRP A 347 17.10 -23.12 -21.65
C TRP A 347 17.20 -21.70 -22.19
N GLN A 348 16.08 -21.12 -22.60
CA GLN A 348 15.98 -19.73 -23.00
C GLN A 348 15.64 -18.84 -21.80
N GLY A 349 16.06 -17.58 -21.89
CA GLY A 349 15.79 -16.55 -20.91
C GLY A 349 14.98 -15.38 -21.50
N VAL A 350 14.28 -14.67 -20.64
CA VAL A 350 13.64 -13.39 -21.01
C VAL A 350 13.94 -12.33 -19.96
N LEU A 351 14.19 -11.10 -20.40
CA LEU A 351 14.11 -9.90 -19.56
C LEU A 351 12.99 -8.99 -20.06
N MET A 352 12.05 -8.68 -19.18
CA MET A 352 10.96 -7.76 -19.46
C MET A 352 11.10 -6.45 -18.69
N ALA A 353 10.85 -5.35 -19.39
CA ALA A 353 10.79 -4.01 -18.82
C ALA A 353 9.45 -3.32 -19.15
N PRO A 354 8.97 -2.39 -18.30
CA PRO A 354 7.63 -1.79 -18.43
C PRO A 354 7.48 -0.90 -19.67
N THR A 355 8.56 -0.27 -20.12
CA THR A 355 8.57 0.67 -21.25
C THR A 355 9.60 0.27 -22.29
N GLU A 356 9.40 0.71 -23.53
CA GLU A 356 10.34 0.42 -24.62
C GLU A 356 11.72 1.05 -24.37
N ILE A 357 11.76 2.27 -23.83
CA ILE A 357 13.00 2.94 -23.47
C ILE A 357 13.81 2.08 -22.49
N LEU A 358 13.17 1.62 -21.40
CA LEU A 358 13.85 0.82 -20.39
C LEU A 358 14.25 -0.55 -20.94
N ALA A 359 13.42 -1.18 -21.76
CA ALA A 359 13.77 -2.43 -22.44
C ALA A 359 15.00 -2.25 -23.36
N ARG A 360 15.06 -1.15 -24.11
CA ARG A 360 16.19 -0.81 -24.98
C ARG A 360 17.44 -0.51 -24.17
N GLN A 361 17.31 0.20 -23.05
CA GLN A 361 18.42 0.45 -22.13
C GLN A 361 18.98 -0.86 -21.58
N HIS A 362 18.10 -1.76 -21.12
CA HIS A 362 18.51 -3.09 -20.70
C HIS A 362 19.20 -3.84 -21.82
N TYR A 363 18.68 -3.81 -23.05
CA TYR A 363 19.34 -4.44 -24.19
C TYR A 363 20.76 -3.88 -24.41
N LEU A 364 20.92 -2.56 -24.44
CA LEU A 364 22.24 -1.93 -24.64
C LEU A 364 23.25 -2.24 -23.53
N GLY A 365 22.79 -2.35 -22.28
CA GLY A 365 23.65 -2.69 -21.14
C GLY A 365 23.90 -4.19 -20.97
N LEU A 366 22.92 -5.02 -21.29
CA LEU A 366 22.94 -6.47 -21.05
C LEU A 366 23.51 -7.25 -22.23
N ALA A 367 23.30 -6.80 -23.49
CA ALA A 367 23.82 -7.50 -24.66
C ALA A 367 25.35 -7.67 -24.62
N PRO A 368 26.17 -6.65 -24.28
CA PRO A 368 27.62 -6.83 -24.17
C PRO A 368 28.01 -7.82 -23.06
N LEU A 369 27.26 -7.85 -21.95
CA LEU A 369 27.48 -8.80 -20.87
C LEU A 369 27.13 -10.23 -21.29
N LEU A 370 26.00 -10.41 -21.97
CA LEU A 370 25.58 -11.71 -22.49
C LEU A 370 26.57 -12.24 -23.54
N GLU A 371 27.04 -11.38 -24.45
CA GLU A 371 28.08 -11.73 -25.42
C GLU A 371 29.38 -12.18 -24.75
N ALA A 372 29.84 -11.46 -23.72
CA ALA A 372 31.00 -11.88 -22.93
C ALA A 372 30.80 -13.24 -22.22
N LEU A 373 29.55 -13.54 -21.84
CA LEU A 373 29.15 -14.82 -21.25
C LEU A 373 28.89 -15.92 -22.30
N GLY A 374 29.02 -15.61 -23.59
CA GLY A 374 28.82 -16.54 -24.71
C GLY A 374 27.36 -16.78 -25.08
N VAL A 375 26.47 -15.85 -24.77
CA VAL A 375 25.01 -15.98 -24.91
C VAL A 375 24.46 -14.94 -25.88
N ARG A 376 23.60 -15.36 -26.81
CA ARG A 376 22.99 -14.45 -27.78
C ARG A 376 21.69 -13.83 -27.25
N GLY A 377 21.73 -12.51 -27.04
CA GLY A 377 20.55 -11.70 -26.72
C GLY A 377 19.99 -10.96 -27.94
N GLU A 378 18.66 -10.82 -28.04
CA GLU A 378 18.00 -9.99 -29.07
C GLU A 378 16.90 -9.12 -28.46
N PHE A 379 16.68 -7.93 -29.05
CA PHE A 379 15.66 -6.98 -28.63
C PHE A 379 14.31 -7.21 -29.31
N LEU A 380 13.22 -7.23 -28.54
CA LEU A 380 11.86 -7.33 -29.05
C LEU A 380 10.94 -6.26 -28.46
N SER A 381 10.44 -5.35 -29.30
CA SER A 381 9.45 -4.35 -28.92
C SER A 381 8.27 -4.25 -29.89
N GLY A 382 7.23 -3.55 -29.44
CA GLY A 382 6.05 -3.23 -30.24
C GLY A 382 6.32 -2.30 -31.42
N SER A 383 7.40 -1.52 -31.42
CA SER A 383 7.74 -0.59 -32.51
C SER A 383 8.42 -1.25 -33.72
N LEU A 384 8.95 -2.47 -33.57
CA LEU A 384 9.63 -3.16 -34.66
C LEU A 384 8.70 -3.47 -35.85
N SER A 385 9.27 -3.45 -37.06
CA SER A 385 8.53 -3.77 -38.28
C SER A 385 7.99 -5.20 -38.27
N ALA A 386 6.85 -5.43 -38.95
CA ALA A 386 6.22 -6.75 -39.00
C ALA A 386 7.13 -7.84 -39.61
N ALA A 387 8.02 -7.46 -40.54
CA ALA A 387 9.01 -8.38 -41.10
C ALA A 387 10.06 -8.78 -40.05
N ARG A 388 10.63 -7.81 -39.31
CA ARG A 388 11.63 -8.08 -38.28
C ARG A 388 11.05 -8.89 -37.13
N LYS A 389 9.83 -8.57 -36.68
CA LYS A 389 9.13 -9.35 -35.64
C LYS A 389 8.94 -10.81 -36.05
N ARG A 390 8.48 -11.08 -37.28
CA ARG A 390 8.32 -12.46 -37.77
C ARG A 390 9.63 -13.24 -37.79
N ALA A 391 10.72 -12.60 -38.22
CA ALA A 391 12.05 -13.22 -38.19
C ALA A 391 12.52 -13.52 -36.75
N ILE A 392 12.35 -12.57 -35.82
CA ILE A 392 12.70 -12.78 -34.41
C ILE A 392 11.84 -13.88 -33.79
N HIS A 393 10.53 -13.92 -34.06
CA HIS A 393 9.65 -14.95 -33.52
C HIS A 393 10.03 -16.35 -34.00
N ALA A 394 10.40 -16.50 -35.28
CA ALA A 394 10.87 -17.78 -35.82
C ALA A 394 12.18 -18.21 -35.13
N ALA A 395 13.16 -17.30 -35.03
CA ALA A 395 14.44 -17.56 -34.38
C ALA A 395 14.29 -17.90 -32.88
N ILE A 396 13.32 -17.29 -32.17
CA ILE A 396 13.00 -17.66 -30.78
C ILE A 396 12.44 -19.10 -30.71
N GLY A 397 11.53 -19.47 -31.62
CA GLY A 397 10.92 -20.80 -31.66
C GLY A 397 11.90 -21.91 -32.07
N GLU A 398 12.88 -21.60 -32.90
CA GLU A 398 13.96 -22.53 -33.29
C GLU A 398 15.03 -22.66 -32.19
N GLY A 399 15.12 -21.66 -31.31
CA GLY A 399 16.11 -21.59 -30.23
C GLY A 399 17.44 -20.95 -30.65
N GLU A 400 17.49 -20.24 -31.77
CA GLU A 400 18.67 -19.48 -32.20
C GLU A 400 18.91 -18.24 -31.34
N ILE A 401 17.84 -17.69 -30.74
CA ILE A 401 17.89 -16.60 -29.78
C ILE A 401 17.74 -17.20 -28.39
N GLU A 402 18.79 -17.08 -27.58
CA GLU A 402 18.83 -17.66 -26.25
C GLU A 402 18.19 -16.74 -25.20
N VAL A 403 18.39 -15.42 -25.35
CA VAL A 403 17.79 -14.41 -24.45
C VAL A 403 17.00 -13.37 -25.24
N VAL A 404 15.77 -13.11 -24.80
CA VAL A 404 14.93 -12.05 -25.38
C VAL A 404 14.79 -10.90 -24.38
N ILE A 405 15.08 -9.68 -24.82
CA ILE A 405 14.97 -8.48 -24.00
C ILE A 405 13.88 -7.58 -24.60
N GLY A 406 12.84 -7.25 -23.85
CA GLY A 406 11.71 -6.57 -24.44
C GLY A 406 10.66 -6.03 -23.49
N THR A 407 9.55 -5.57 -24.07
CA THR A 407 8.37 -5.11 -23.31
C THR A 407 7.33 -6.23 -23.19
N HIS A 408 6.09 -5.89 -22.86
CA HIS A 408 4.95 -6.82 -22.92
C HIS A 408 4.76 -7.52 -24.29
N ALA A 409 5.45 -7.06 -25.34
CA ALA A 409 5.48 -7.75 -26.64
C ALA A 409 5.99 -9.21 -26.53
N VAL A 410 6.88 -9.49 -25.57
CA VAL A 410 7.49 -10.83 -25.39
C VAL A 410 6.48 -11.87 -24.91
N ILE A 411 5.45 -11.47 -24.18
CA ILE A 411 4.38 -12.36 -23.69
C ILE A 411 3.19 -12.45 -24.64
N SER A 412 3.27 -11.83 -25.82
CA SER A 412 2.21 -11.90 -26.82
C SER A 412 1.99 -13.34 -27.30
N ARG A 413 0.78 -13.63 -27.80
CA ARG A 413 0.43 -14.99 -28.27
C ARG A 413 1.34 -15.48 -29.40
N GLY A 414 1.90 -14.58 -30.20
CA GLY A 414 2.74 -14.92 -31.35
C GLY A 414 4.19 -15.28 -31.03
N VAL A 415 4.64 -15.13 -29.78
CA VAL A 415 5.99 -15.52 -29.34
C VAL A 415 5.92 -16.90 -28.71
N VAL A 416 6.59 -17.89 -29.29
CA VAL A 416 6.66 -19.25 -28.76
C VAL A 416 8.12 -19.55 -28.49
N PHE A 417 8.46 -19.77 -27.22
CA PHE A 417 9.79 -20.21 -26.82
C PHE A 417 9.90 -21.72 -27.05
N ARG A 418 11.07 -22.17 -27.46
CA ARG A 418 11.37 -23.61 -27.51
C ARG A 418 11.37 -24.21 -26.11
N ARG A 419 12.08 -23.56 -25.17
CA ARG A 419 12.22 -23.99 -23.78
C ARG A 419 12.53 -22.81 -22.87
N LEU A 420 11.52 -22.15 -22.31
CA LEU A 420 11.73 -21.02 -21.40
C LEU A 420 12.11 -21.50 -19.99
N GLY A 421 13.30 -21.12 -19.50
CA GLY A 421 13.80 -21.51 -18.18
C GLY A 421 13.72 -20.40 -17.14
N VAL A 422 14.09 -19.16 -17.52
CA VAL A 422 14.19 -18.02 -16.59
C VAL A 422 13.51 -16.79 -17.17
N ALA A 423 12.72 -16.11 -16.35
CA ALA A 423 12.10 -14.82 -16.65
C ALA A 423 12.56 -13.78 -15.62
N VAL A 424 13.18 -12.71 -16.11
CA VAL A 424 13.58 -11.53 -15.34
C VAL A 424 12.56 -10.42 -15.60
N VAL A 425 12.06 -9.80 -14.54
CA VAL A 425 11.10 -8.69 -14.63
C VAL A 425 11.65 -7.49 -13.89
N ASP A 426 11.85 -6.37 -14.58
CA ASP A 426 12.27 -5.12 -13.96
C ASP A 426 11.07 -4.24 -13.60
N GLU A 427 11.18 -3.50 -12.49
CA GLU A 427 10.12 -2.67 -11.93
C GLU A 427 8.77 -3.40 -11.80
N GLN A 428 8.79 -4.52 -11.07
CA GLN A 428 7.67 -5.45 -10.90
C GLN A 428 6.32 -4.77 -10.56
N HIS A 429 6.33 -3.64 -9.86
CA HIS A 429 5.11 -2.93 -9.46
C HIS A 429 4.26 -2.46 -10.66
N ARG A 430 4.82 -2.37 -11.88
CA ARG A 430 4.06 -2.05 -13.10
C ARG A 430 3.59 -3.28 -13.88
N PHE A 431 3.97 -4.49 -13.44
CA PHE A 431 3.57 -5.73 -14.09
C PHE A 431 2.35 -6.35 -13.40
N GLY A 432 1.26 -6.49 -14.16
CA GLY A 432 -0.02 -7.00 -13.67
C GLY A 432 -0.04 -8.52 -13.45
N VAL A 433 -1.03 -9.00 -12.68
CA VAL A 433 -1.26 -10.44 -12.43
C VAL A 433 -1.39 -11.24 -13.73
N SER A 434 -2.08 -10.69 -14.73
CA SER A 434 -2.32 -11.33 -16.03
C SER A 434 -1.05 -11.54 -16.85
N GLN A 435 -0.06 -10.66 -16.73
CA GLN A 435 1.21 -10.74 -17.45
C GLN A 435 2.10 -11.86 -16.87
N ARG A 436 2.05 -12.06 -15.54
CA ARG A 436 2.73 -13.19 -14.87
C ARG A 436 2.11 -14.53 -15.27
N ALA A 437 0.78 -14.62 -15.28
CA ALA A 437 0.08 -15.82 -15.75
C ALA A 437 0.42 -16.13 -17.22
N ALA A 438 0.56 -15.10 -18.06
CA ALA A 438 0.96 -15.26 -19.46
C ALA A 438 2.39 -15.82 -19.61
N LEU A 439 3.35 -15.41 -18.75
CA LEU A 439 4.70 -16.00 -18.72
C LEU A 439 4.69 -17.46 -18.27
N GLN A 440 3.93 -17.77 -17.23
CA GLN A 440 3.78 -19.14 -16.72
C GLN A 440 3.22 -20.06 -17.80
N ALA A 441 2.24 -19.59 -18.58
CA ALA A 441 1.67 -20.34 -19.68
C ALA A 441 2.65 -20.62 -20.85
N LYS A 442 3.81 -19.95 -20.91
CA LYS A 442 4.83 -20.21 -21.94
C LYS A 442 5.73 -21.41 -21.64
N GLY A 443 5.66 -21.98 -20.43
CA GLY A 443 6.63 -22.97 -19.94
C GLY A 443 6.38 -24.45 -20.32
N GLU A 444 5.56 -24.77 -21.32
CA GLU A 444 5.30 -26.17 -21.78
C GLU A 444 5.13 -27.23 -20.67
N GLY A 445 4.47 -26.89 -19.56
CA GLY A 445 4.21 -27.79 -18.42
C GLY A 445 5.20 -27.71 -17.25
N LEU A 446 6.31 -26.96 -17.40
CA LEU A 446 7.19 -26.54 -16.32
C LEU A 446 7.09 -25.02 -16.13
N GLU A 447 6.98 -24.54 -14.91
CA GLU A 447 6.93 -23.10 -14.67
C GLU A 447 8.34 -22.50 -14.73
N PRO A 448 8.59 -21.46 -15.55
CA PRO A 448 9.89 -20.81 -15.58
C PRO A 448 10.19 -20.10 -14.25
N HIS A 449 11.48 -20.09 -13.89
CA HIS A 449 11.98 -19.37 -12.72
C HIS A 449 11.78 -17.86 -12.90
N LEU A 450 11.26 -17.17 -11.89
CA LEU A 450 10.98 -15.74 -11.91
C LEU A 450 11.96 -14.96 -11.01
N LEU A 451 12.72 -14.06 -11.60
CA LEU A 451 13.58 -13.09 -10.91
C LEU A 451 13.03 -11.67 -11.11
N ALA A 452 12.48 -11.09 -10.05
CA ALA A 452 12.02 -9.71 -10.06
C ALA A 452 13.13 -8.76 -9.61
N LEU A 453 13.29 -7.63 -10.29
CA LEU A 453 14.22 -6.56 -9.93
C LEU A 453 13.44 -5.36 -9.40
N THR A 454 13.96 -4.72 -8.35
CA THR A 454 13.43 -3.42 -7.89
C THR A 454 14.56 -2.45 -7.57
N ALA A 455 14.38 -1.20 -7.99
CA ALA A 455 15.30 -0.11 -7.69
C ALA A 455 15.03 0.56 -6.35
N THR A 456 13.80 0.51 -5.84
CA THR A 456 13.43 1.01 -4.52
C THR A 456 13.66 -0.08 -3.48
N PRO A 457 14.61 0.10 -2.55
CA PRO A 457 14.82 -0.84 -1.47
C PRO A 457 13.55 -0.94 -0.62
N ILE A 458 13.08 -2.15 -0.36
CA ILE A 458 11.94 -2.39 0.52
C ILE A 458 12.51 -2.96 1.83
N PRO A 459 12.19 -2.37 3.00
CA PRO A 459 12.57 -2.94 4.27
C PRO A 459 12.21 -4.43 4.31
N ARG A 460 13.20 -5.27 4.64
CA ARG A 460 13.08 -6.74 4.54
C ARG A 460 11.86 -7.28 5.26
N THR A 461 11.51 -6.68 6.39
CA THR A 461 10.35 -7.02 7.21
C THR A 461 9.02 -6.75 6.48
N LEU A 462 8.90 -5.62 5.77
CA LEU A 462 7.75 -5.34 4.90
C LEU A 462 7.69 -6.30 3.73
N ALA A 463 8.83 -6.53 3.09
CA ALA A 463 8.90 -7.36 1.90
C ALA A 463 8.52 -8.81 2.20
N LEU A 464 8.97 -9.37 3.33
CA LEU A 464 8.60 -10.72 3.79
C LEU A 464 7.13 -10.83 4.21
N THR A 465 6.51 -9.73 4.64
CA THR A 465 5.10 -9.73 5.06
C THR A 465 4.15 -9.58 3.87
N PHE A 466 4.48 -8.74 2.89
CA PHE A 466 3.61 -8.42 1.74
C PHE A 466 3.91 -9.22 0.48
N TYR A 467 5.19 -9.50 0.22
CA TYR A 467 5.64 -10.32 -0.90
C TYR A 467 6.12 -11.68 -0.39
N GLY A 468 5.51 -12.20 0.68
CA GLY A 468 5.95 -13.44 1.35
C GLY A 468 5.90 -14.71 0.48
N ASP A 469 5.46 -14.59 -0.77
CA ASP A 469 5.64 -15.59 -1.82
C ASP A 469 6.99 -15.52 -2.55
N LEU A 470 7.74 -14.42 -2.40
CA LEU A 470 9.06 -14.19 -2.98
C LEU A 470 10.18 -14.40 -1.94
N SER A 471 11.20 -15.16 -2.32
CA SER A 471 12.52 -15.11 -1.65
C SER A 471 13.17 -13.75 -1.91
N ILE A 472 13.96 -13.21 -0.99
CA ILE A 472 14.56 -11.87 -1.15
C ILE A 472 16.08 -11.98 -1.11
N SER A 473 16.72 -11.44 -2.15
CA SER A 473 18.17 -11.17 -2.17
C SER A 473 18.38 -9.66 -2.09
N THR A 474 19.35 -9.24 -1.28
CA THR A 474 19.60 -7.81 -1.01
C THR A 474 21.03 -7.44 -1.38
N ILE A 475 21.20 -6.39 -2.18
CA ILE A 475 22.51 -5.79 -2.51
C ILE A 475 22.59 -4.41 -1.87
N ARG A 476 23.42 -4.26 -0.83
CA ARG A 476 23.70 -3.00 -0.14
C ARG A 476 25.00 -2.36 -0.62
N GLN A 477 26.02 -3.17 -0.91
CA GLN A 477 27.31 -2.71 -1.40
C GLN A 477 27.19 -2.09 -2.80
N MET A 478 27.65 -0.84 -2.94
CA MET A 478 27.78 -0.17 -4.22
C MET A 478 29.05 -0.62 -4.95
N PRO A 479 29.05 -0.69 -6.30
CA PRO A 479 30.27 -0.93 -7.07
C PRO A 479 31.36 0.13 -6.80
N PRO A 480 32.66 -0.25 -6.85
CA PRO A 480 33.76 0.69 -6.65
C PRO A 480 33.80 1.77 -7.73
N GLY A 481 34.23 2.98 -7.36
CA GLY A 481 34.40 4.12 -8.28
C GLY A 481 33.23 5.12 -8.32
N ARG A 482 32.13 4.86 -7.62
CA ARG A 482 30.99 5.79 -7.57
C ARG A 482 31.19 6.89 -6.52
N GLN A 483 31.05 8.14 -6.94
CA GLN A 483 31.10 9.29 -6.04
C GLN A 483 29.68 9.60 -5.49
N PRO A 484 29.56 9.96 -4.20
CA PRO A 484 28.26 10.33 -3.63
C PRO A 484 27.76 11.65 -4.22
N VAL A 485 26.46 11.71 -4.52
CA VAL A 485 25.79 12.92 -5.01
C VAL A 485 25.67 13.91 -3.86
N ARG A 486 26.14 15.15 -4.06
CA ARG A 486 25.98 16.21 -3.06
C ARG A 486 24.55 16.75 -3.12
N THR A 487 23.76 16.50 -2.08
CA THR A 487 22.38 17.00 -1.97
C THR A 487 22.33 18.29 -1.14
N GLU A 488 21.65 19.32 -1.65
CA GLU A 488 21.43 20.60 -0.95
C GLU A 488 19.96 21.02 -1.06
N ILE A 489 19.42 21.60 0.02
CA ILE A 489 18.07 22.16 0.06
C ILE A 489 18.19 23.68 -0.09
N ARG A 490 17.41 24.29 -0.99
CA ARG A 490 17.43 25.73 -1.29
C ARG A 490 16.00 26.28 -1.39
N ASP A 491 15.87 27.57 -1.12
CA ASP A 491 14.64 28.34 -1.37
C ASP A 491 14.64 28.93 -2.79
N ARG A 492 13.49 29.44 -3.24
CA ARG A 492 13.39 30.11 -4.54
C ARG A 492 14.27 31.36 -4.68
N GLY A 493 14.69 31.96 -3.57
CA GLY A 493 15.66 33.08 -3.58
C GLY A 493 17.04 32.68 -4.14
N ALA A 494 17.35 31.39 -4.21
CA ALA A 494 18.60 30.89 -4.80
C ALA A 494 18.51 30.59 -6.31
N LEU A 495 17.35 30.78 -6.96
CA LEU A 495 17.13 30.38 -8.36
C LEU A 495 18.14 30.97 -9.35
N GLU A 496 18.43 32.26 -9.27
CA GLU A 496 19.41 32.91 -10.18
C GLU A 496 20.79 32.25 -10.07
N ARG A 497 21.27 32.01 -8.84
CA ARG A 497 22.54 31.31 -8.59
C ARG A 497 22.54 29.86 -9.08
N ILE A 498 21.39 29.18 -9.01
CA ILE A 498 21.24 27.82 -9.52
C ILE A 498 21.30 27.83 -11.06
N GLN A 499 20.73 28.83 -11.71
CA GLN A 499 20.79 28.99 -13.16
C GLN A 499 22.22 29.27 -13.64
N ASP A 500 22.95 30.15 -12.95
CA ASP A 500 24.37 30.38 -13.22
C ASP A 500 25.16 29.07 -13.10
N PHE A 501 24.89 28.30 -12.04
CA PHE A 501 25.53 27.00 -11.83
C PHE A 501 25.21 25.98 -12.94
N ILE A 502 23.96 25.92 -13.41
CA ILE A 502 23.57 25.08 -14.56
C ILE A 502 24.32 25.52 -15.83
N ALA A 503 24.46 26.84 -16.05
CA ALA A 503 25.21 27.38 -17.19
C ALA A 503 26.70 27.01 -17.14
N ASP A 504 27.33 27.09 -15.96
CA ASP A 504 28.73 26.69 -15.75
C ASP A 504 28.95 25.20 -16.00
N GLU A 505 28.03 24.35 -15.54
CA GLU A 505 28.08 22.90 -15.78
C GLU A 505 27.95 22.58 -17.27
N ALA A 506 27.03 23.26 -17.97
CA ALA A 506 26.85 23.11 -19.41
C ALA A 506 28.05 23.64 -20.22
N ALA A 507 28.65 24.76 -19.81
CA ALA A 507 29.87 25.29 -20.43
C ALA A 507 31.04 24.31 -20.33
N ALA A 508 31.05 23.47 -19.29
CA ALA A 508 32.01 22.41 -19.12
C ALA A 508 31.57 21.06 -19.75
N GLY A 509 30.58 21.10 -20.65
CA GLY A 509 30.12 19.98 -21.47
C GLY A 509 29.17 19.00 -20.77
N ARG A 510 28.66 19.34 -19.57
CA ARG A 510 27.79 18.47 -18.76
C ARG A 510 26.32 18.81 -18.93
N GLN A 511 25.45 17.94 -18.46
CA GLN A 511 24.00 18.06 -18.66
C GLN A 511 23.24 18.13 -17.34
N SER A 512 22.08 18.76 -17.37
CA SER A 512 21.24 19.00 -16.18
C SER A 512 19.81 18.52 -16.39
N PHE A 513 19.25 17.86 -15.36
CA PHE A 513 17.82 17.58 -15.27
C PHE A 513 17.14 18.67 -14.42
N VAL A 514 15.97 19.11 -14.87
CA VAL A 514 15.07 19.97 -14.09
C VAL A 514 13.71 19.28 -13.98
N VAL A 515 13.30 18.93 -12.77
CA VAL A 515 12.09 18.17 -12.51
C VAL A 515 11.05 19.06 -11.85
N VAL A 516 9.87 19.14 -12.44
CA VAL A 516 8.73 19.89 -11.89
C VAL A 516 7.65 18.92 -11.36
N PRO A 517 6.98 19.26 -10.26
CA PRO A 517 5.95 18.42 -9.66
C PRO A 517 4.70 18.34 -10.54
N LEU A 518 3.90 17.30 -10.32
CA LEU A 518 2.53 17.23 -10.82
C LEU A 518 1.60 18.04 -9.87
N VAL A 519 0.71 18.85 -10.43
CA VAL A 519 -0.34 19.57 -9.71
C VAL A 519 -1.57 18.67 -9.62
N LEU A 520 -1.99 18.33 -8.39
CA LEU A 520 -3.04 17.36 -8.05
C LEU A 520 -4.45 17.62 -8.62
N GLU A 521 -4.66 18.68 -9.43
CA GLU A 521 -5.98 19.08 -9.91
C GLU A 521 -6.31 18.62 -11.35
N SER A 522 -5.32 18.32 -12.22
CA SER A 522 -5.54 17.60 -13.49
C SER A 522 -4.22 17.34 -14.25
N GLU A 523 -4.16 16.28 -15.07
CA GLU A 523 -3.00 16.01 -15.95
C GLU A 523 -2.73 17.15 -16.97
N MET A 524 -3.75 17.95 -17.31
CA MET A 524 -3.60 19.10 -18.21
C MET A 524 -2.83 20.25 -17.56
N THR A 525 -2.94 20.40 -16.23
CA THR A 525 -2.20 21.41 -15.46
C THR A 525 -0.70 21.08 -15.37
N ASP A 526 -0.35 19.79 -15.48
CA ASP A 526 1.03 19.29 -15.38
C ASP A 526 1.86 19.60 -16.63
N ALA A 527 1.27 19.38 -17.81
CA ALA A 527 1.89 19.75 -19.08
C ALA A 527 2.17 21.26 -19.11
N ALA A 528 1.20 22.07 -18.70
CA ALA A 528 1.34 23.53 -18.65
C ALA A 528 2.47 23.99 -17.71
N SER A 529 2.66 23.31 -16.57
CA SER A 529 3.70 23.66 -15.59
C SER A 529 5.10 23.36 -16.14
N ALA A 530 5.29 22.21 -16.78
CA ALA A 530 6.57 21.84 -17.39
C ALA A 530 6.88 22.69 -18.65
N GLU A 531 5.87 23.01 -19.46
CA GLU A 531 6.01 23.92 -20.61
C GLU A 531 6.38 25.34 -20.19
N ALA A 532 5.72 25.88 -19.15
CA ALA A 532 6.03 27.19 -18.60
C ALA A 532 7.49 27.24 -18.09
N GLU A 533 7.94 26.20 -17.39
CA GLU A 533 9.30 26.13 -16.87
C GLU A 533 10.34 26.00 -17.99
N ALA A 534 10.09 25.19 -19.02
CA ALA A 534 10.95 25.09 -20.19
C ALA A 534 11.05 26.44 -20.94
N THR A 535 9.96 27.19 -21.04
CA THR A 535 9.94 28.52 -21.66
C THR A 535 10.74 29.52 -20.82
N ARG A 536 10.57 29.48 -19.49
CA ARG A 536 11.30 30.33 -18.55
C ARG A 536 12.81 30.08 -18.62
N LEU A 537 13.25 28.82 -18.56
CA LEU A 537 14.67 28.46 -18.65
C LEU A 537 15.26 28.78 -20.02
N SER A 538 14.51 28.58 -21.09
CA SER A 538 14.97 28.98 -22.44
C SER A 538 15.18 30.49 -22.55
N GLY A 539 14.34 31.29 -21.88
CA GLY A 539 14.49 32.75 -21.82
C GLY A 539 15.63 33.21 -20.90
N ALA A 540 15.82 32.55 -19.76
CA ALA A 540 16.86 32.88 -18.79
C ALA A 540 18.26 32.41 -19.22
N LEU A 541 18.34 31.31 -19.98
CA LEU A 541 19.57 30.67 -20.43
C LEU A 541 19.56 30.49 -21.96
N PRO A 542 19.54 31.59 -22.75
CA PRO A 542 19.41 31.54 -24.20
C PRO A 542 20.58 30.83 -24.90
N GLN A 543 21.71 30.67 -24.21
CA GLN A 543 22.89 29.94 -24.68
C GLN A 543 22.75 28.42 -24.58
N LEU A 544 21.76 27.90 -23.84
CA LEU A 544 21.60 26.47 -23.59
C LEU A 544 20.49 25.86 -24.44
N ARG A 545 20.68 24.61 -24.82
CA ARG A 545 19.68 23.81 -25.56
C ARG A 545 18.76 23.12 -24.56
N VAL A 546 17.59 23.70 -24.33
CA VAL A 546 16.59 23.19 -23.39
C VAL A 546 15.60 22.26 -24.10
N GLY A 547 15.44 21.05 -23.57
CA GLY A 547 14.41 20.08 -23.98
C GLY A 547 13.28 19.95 -22.95
N LEU A 548 12.15 19.41 -23.38
CA LEU A 548 10.96 19.21 -22.54
C LEU A 548 10.38 17.80 -22.71
N VAL A 549 10.09 17.13 -21.60
CA VAL A 549 9.42 15.83 -21.54
C VAL A 549 8.30 15.81 -20.50
N HIS A 550 7.07 15.51 -20.91
CA HIS A 550 5.95 15.30 -19.97
C HIS A 550 5.01 14.17 -20.43
N GLY A 551 4.13 13.73 -19.52
CA GLY A 551 3.32 12.52 -19.68
C GLY A 551 2.31 12.56 -20.83
N GLN A 552 1.84 13.76 -21.21
CA GLN A 552 0.86 13.95 -22.29
C GLN A 552 1.48 13.96 -23.70
N GLN A 553 2.81 14.01 -23.82
CA GLN A 553 3.45 13.94 -25.12
C GLN A 553 3.25 12.56 -25.74
N ARG A 554 3.09 12.54 -27.08
CA ARG A 554 3.14 11.29 -27.84
C ARG A 554 4.46 10.57 -27.57
N SER A 555 4.41 9.25 -27.45
CA SER A 555 5.58 8.45 -27.06
C SER A 555 6.76 8.70 -27.99
N GLU A 556 6.51 8.83 -29.29
CA GLU A 556 7.58 9.03 -30.28
C GLU A 556 8.37 10.33 -30.03
N LEU A 557 7.67 11.40 -29.63
CA LEU A 557 8.29 12.71 -29.38
C LEU A 557 9.09 12.70 -28.07
N ARG A 558 8.54 12.09 -27.02
CA ARG A 558 9.24 11.89 -25.76
C ARG A 558 10.50 11.06 -25.96
N ASP A 559 10.39 9.91 -26.63
CA ASP A 559 11.49 8.98 -26.85
C ASP A 559 12.59 9.65 -27.69
N ALA A 560 12.22 10.47 -28.68
CA ALA A 560 13.15 11.27 -29.45
C ALA A 560 13.87 12.34 -28.60
N MET A 561 13.14 13.08 -27.75
CA MET A 561 13.75 14.09 -26.87
C MET A 561 14.73 13.47 -25.87
N MET A 562 14.34 12.34 -25.29
CA MET A 562 15.18 11.56 -24.38
C MET A 562 16.44 11.02 -25.07
N ALA A 563 16.33 10.52 -26.31
CA ALA A 563 17.48 10.10 -27.10
C ALA A 563 18.44 11.25 -27.41
N ARG A 564 17.91 12.43 -27.78
CA ARG A 564 18.72 13.64 -28.01
C ARG A 564 19.45 14.09 -26.75
N PHE A 565 18.79 14.02 -25.59
CA PHE A 565 19.43 14.29 -24.31
C PHE A 565 20.53 13.26 -24.01
N ALA A 566 20.29 11.97 -24.17
CA ALA A 566 21.36 10.97 -23.98
C ALA A 566 22.56 11.14 -24.94
N ALA A 567 22.33 11.67 -26.14
CA ALA A 567 23.37 11.97 -27.14
C ALA A 567 24.11 13.31 -26.90
N ALA A 568 23.86 14.01 -25.79
CA ALA A 568 24.41 15.33 -25.49
C ALA A 568 24.05 16.44 -26.51
N GLU A 569 22.94 16.28 -27.23
CA GLU A 569 22.38 17.32 -28.11
C GLU A 569 21.59 18.40 -27.35
N LEU A 570 21.28 18.14 -26.08
CA LEU A 570 20.52 19.01 -25.20
C LEU A 570 21.29 19.17 -23.89
N ASP A 571 21.39 20.39 -23.39
CA ASP A 571 22.15 20.72 -22.18
C ASP A 571 21.27 20.58 -20.94
N VAL A 572 19.98 20.92 -21.07
CA VAL A 572 19.00 20.86 -19.99
C VAL A 572 17.76 20.08 -20.45
N LEU A 573 17.29 19.16 -19.62
CA LEU A 573 16.02 18.48 -19.84
C LEU A 573 15.04 18.83 -18.71
N VAL A 574 13.99 19.58 -19.07
CA VAL A 574 12.85 19.86 -18.19
C VAL A 574 11.86 18.71 -18.28
N ALA A 575 11.47 18.14 -17.14
CA ALA A 575 10.53 17.05 -17.13
C ALA A 575 9.63 17.00 -15.89
N THR A 576 8.51 16.29 -16.03
CA THR A 576 7.72 15.87 -14.86
C THR A 576 8.25 14.55 -14.28
N THR A 577 7.45 13.84 -13.50
CA THR A 577 7.76 12.49 -12.96
C THR A 577 8.04 11.43 -14.01
N VAL A 578 7.92 11.71 -15.32
CA VAL A 578 8.24 10.76 -16.39
C VAL A 578 9.71 10.34 -16.40
N VAL A 579 10.63 11.20 -15.92
CA VAL A 579 12.07 10.86 -15.77
C VAL A 579 12.34 9.86 -14.65
N GLU A 580 11.35 9.58 -13.79
CA GLU A 580 11.41 8.49 -12.81
C GLU A 580 11.73 7.15 -13.51
N VAL A 581 11.34 6.98 -14.79
CA VAL A 581 11.58 5.77 -15.58
C VAL A 581 12.71 5.94 -16.60
N GLY A 582 13.90 5.46 -16.22
CA GLY A 582 14.71 4.64 -17.11
C GLY A 582 15.44 5.32 -18.26
N ILE A 583 16.11 6.46 -18.05
CA ILE A 583 17.26 6.83 -18.89
C ILE A 583 18.52 6.93 -18.04
N ASP A 584 19.62 6.42 -18.58
CA ASP A 584 20.97 6.57 -18.04
C ASP A 584 21.71 7.60 -18.88
N VAL A 585 22.12 8.70 -18.25
CA VAL A 585 22.89 9.77 -18.88
C VAL A 585 24.14 9.98 -18.03
N PRO A 586 25.25 9.26 -18.29
CA PRO A 586 26.47 9.35 -17.49
C PRO A 586 27.05 10.78 -17.40
N ASN A 587 26.79 11.60 -18.41
CA ASN A 587 27.22 12.99 -18.51
C ASN A 587 26.35 13.98 -17.71
N ALA A 588 25.22 13.53 -17.15
CA ALA A 588 24.35 14.39 -16.34
C ALA A 588 24.93 14.55 -14.93
N SER A 589 25.23 15.79 -14.54
CA SER A 589 25.85 16.13 -13.26
C SER A 589 24.91 16.85 -12.30
N VAL A 590 23.85 17.52 -12.79
CA VAL A 590 22.92 18.28 -11.95
C VAL A 590 21.50 17.72 -12.04
N MET A 591 20.87 17.55 -10.88
CA MET A 591 19.45 17.25 -10.71
C MET A 591 18.82 18.38 -9.91
N LEU A 592 18.04 19.25 -10.55
CA LEU A 592 17.20 20.26 -9.90
C LEU A 592 15.78 19.72 -9.77
N ILE A 593 15.23 19.72 -8.56
CA ILE A 593 13.83 19.33 -8.30
C ILE A 593 13.11 20.55 -7.73
N GLU A 594 12.16 21.09 -8.49
CA GLU A 594 11.29 22.18 -8.05
C GLU A 594 10.17 21.68 -7.13
N ASP A 595 9.77 22.51 -6.17
CA ASP A 595 8.74 22.20 -5.15
C ASP A 595 8.91 20.78 -4.58
N ALA A 596 10.13 20.48 -4.13
CA ALA A 596 10.56 19.15 -3.74
C ALA A 596 9.69 18.53 -2.63
N GLU A 597 9.00 19.35 -1.82
CA GLU A 597 8.06 18.91 -0.79
C GLU A 597 6.86 18.11 -1.34
N ARG A 598 6.52 18.31 -2.63
CA ARG A 598 5.39 17.63 -3.29
C ARG A 598 5.70 16.19 -3.66
N PHE A 599 6.97 15.79 -3.64
CA PHE A 599 7.41 14.45 -3.98
C PHE A 599 7.49 13.55 -2.74
N GLY A 600 7.24 12.26 -2.94
CA GLY A 600 7.53 11.23 -1.92
C GLY A 600 9.05 10.98 -1.80
N LEU A 601 9.51 10.46 -0.66
CA LEU A 601 10.94 10.17 -0.45
C LEU A 601 11.51 9.18 -1.45
N ALA A 602 10.75 8.12 -1.75
CA ALA A 602 11.16 7.13 -2.74
C ALA A 602 11.38 7.77 -4.13
N GLN A 603 10.51 8.71 -4.52
CA GLN A 603 10.63 9.43 -5.80
C GLN A 603 11.84 10.36 -5.80
N LEU A 604 12.04 11.14 -4.73
CA LEU A 604 13.21 12.00 -4.57
C LEU A 604 14.52 11.20 -4.64
N HIS A 605 14.56 10.02 -4.02
CA HIS A 605 15.71 9.11 -4.06
C HIS A 605 15.96 8.56 -5.48
N GLN A 606 14.91 8.11 -6.18
CA GLN A 606 15.02 7.64 -7.56
C GLN A 606 15.49 8.74 -8.51
N LEU A 607 14.94 9.96 -8.39
CA LEU A 607 15.35 11.12 -9.17
C LEU A 607 16.81 11.47 -8.88
N ARG A 608 17.23 11.54 -7.61
CA ARG A 608 18.63 11.73 -7.24
C ARG A 608 19.56 10.68 -7.87
N GLY A 609 19.13 9.42 -7.93
CA GLY A 609 19.88 8.32 -8.54
C GLY A 609 20.01 8.38 -10.06
N ARG A 610 19.41 9.37 -10.73
CA ARG A 610 19.58 9.63 -12.18
C ARG A 610 20.87 10.38 -12.50
N VAL A 611 21.49 11.03 -11.52
CA VAL A 611 22.81 11.68 -11.64
C VAL A 611 23.86 10.91 -10.83
N GLY A 612 25.15 11.20 -11.03
CA GLY A 612 26.24 10.50 -10.33
C GLY A 612 26.55 9.12 -10.89
N ARG A 613 26.37 8.96 -12.21
CA ARG A 613 26.68 7.73 -12.96
C ARG A 613 27.98 7.81 -13.76
N GLY A 614 28.44 9.01 -14.09
CA GLY A 614 29.73 9.25 -14.70
C GLY A 614 30.85 9.54 -13.69
N PRO A 615 32.04 9.91 -14.19
CA PRO A 615 33.20 10.25 -13.35
C PRO A 615 33.07 11.63 -12.68
N HIS A 616 32.08 12.43 -13.07
CA HIS A 616 31.89 13.79 -12.61
C HIS A 616 31.21 13.84 -11.25
N ARG A 617 31.65 14.81 -10.42
CA ARG A 617 30.95 15.14 -9.19
C ARG A 617 29.54 15.61 -9.54
N SER A 618 28.53 15.00 -8.92
CA SER A 618 27.13 15.30 -9.19
C SER A 618 26.42 15.97 -8.01
N PHE A 619 25.38 16.74 -8.33
CA PHE A 619 24.65 17.59 -7.40
C PHE A 619 23.15 17.34 -7.53
N CYS A 620 22.45 17.30 -6.39
CA CYS A 620 21.00 17.23 -6.33
C CYS A 620 20.49 18.41 -5.50
N ILE A 621 19.77 19.31 -6.16
CA ILE A 621 19.27 20.55 -5.57
C ILE A 621 17.77 20.39 -5.37
N LEU A 622 17.34 20.40 -4.11
CA LEU A 622 15.94 20.31 -3.71
C LEU A 622 15.44 21.73 -3.46
N LEU A 623 14.67 22.28 -4.37
CA LEU A 623 14.08 23.62 -4.25
C LEU A 623 12.74 23.52 -3.52
N SER A 624 12.60 24.20 -2.38
CA SER A 624 11.38 24.18 -1.58
C SER A 624 11.24 25.45 -0.74
N ASP A 625 10.05 26.05 -0.76
CA ASP A 625 9.67 27.16 0.12
C ASP A 625 8.73 26.69 1.25
N ALA A 626 8.63 25.38 1.47
CA ALA A 626 7.69 24.82 2.43
C ALA A 626 8.13 25.04 3.89
N ASP A 627 7.25 25.66 4.68
CA ASP A 627 7.41 25.83 6.12
C ASP A 627 6.85 24.65 6.95
N ASP A 628 6.17 23.69 6.30
CA ASP A 628 5.59 22.54 6.97
C ASP A 628 6.68 21.65 7.61
N PRO A 629 6.63 21.36 8.92
CA PRO A 629 7.65 20.57 9.60
C PRO A 629 7.82 19.14 9.05
N VAL A 630 6.74 18.52 8.54
CA VAL A 630 6.78 17.15 8.01
C VAL A 630 7.46 17.13 6.63
N ALA A 631 7.10 18.07 5.76
CA ALA A 631 7.75 18.29 4.47
C ALA A 631 9.25 18.58 4.64
N ARG A 632 9.61 19.46 5.58
CA ARG A 632 11.01 19.80 5.84
C ARG A 632 11.81 18.61 6.36
N ARG A 633 11.24 17.85 7.31
CA ARG A 633 11.86 16.61 7.81
C ARG A 633 12.12 15.63 6.67
N ARG A 634 11.18 15.50 5.73
CA ARG A 634 11.32 14.66 4.53
C ARG A 634 12.54 15.06 3.70
N LEU A 635 12.66 16.35 3.36
CA LEU A 635 13.79 16.82 2.54
C LEU A 635 15.14 16.62 3.27
N GLU A 636 15.18 16.83 4.58
CA GLU A 636 16.38 16.59 5.39
C GLU A 636 16.80 15.11 5.41
N VAL A 637 15.85 14.16 5.36
CA VAL A 637 16.17 12.72 5.23
C VAL A 637 16.92 12.45 3.91
N VAL A 638 16.44 13.00 2.79
CA VAL A 638 17.11 12.83 1.48
C VAL A 638 18.47 13.49 1.48
N LYS A 639 18.61 14.64 2.13
CA LYS A 639 19.90 15.34 2.25
C LYS A 639 20.89 14.56 3.14
N GLY A 640 20.43 14.00 4.25
CA GLY A 640 21.27 13.39 5.28
C GLY A 640 21.72 11.96 4.95
N SER A 641 21.00 11.24 4.09
CA SER A 641 21.32 9.85 3.75
C SER A 641 21.40 9.62 2.24
N THR A 642 22.44 8.91 1.80
CA THR A 642 22.53 8.37 0.44
C THR A 642 22.02 6.94 0.34
N ASP A 643 21.77 6.27 1.48
CA ASP A 643 21.33 4.88 1.54
C ASP A 643 19.82 4.79 1.28
N GLY A 644 19.44 4.18 0.15
CA GLY A 644 18.05 3.97 -0.22
C GLY A 644 17.26 3.11 0.78
N PHE A 645 17.90 2.22 1.54
CA PHE A 645 17.21 1.43 2.59
C PHE A 645 16.83 2.32 3.77
N ALA A 646 17.76 3.14 4.25
CA ALA A 646 17.49 4.10 5.33
C ALA A 646 16.41 5.11 4.92
N ILE A 647 16.44 5.58 3.67
CA ILE A 647 15.38 6.47 3.15
C ILE A 647 14.03 5.75 3.09
N ALA A 648 13.98 4.49 2.68
CA ALA A 648 12.74 3.73 2.64
C ALA A 648 12.17 3.50 4.04
N GLU A 649 13.01 3.26 5.06
CA GLU A 649 12.59 3.15 6.46
C GLU A 649 12.05 4.47 7.03
N GLU A 650 12.67 5.59 6.70
CA GLU A 650 12.16 6.92 7.08
C GLU A 650 10.90 7.33 6.30
N ASP A 651 10.79 6.98 5.01
CA ASP A 651 9.56 7.19 4.21
C ASP A 651 8.40 6.42 4.79
N LEU A 652 8.67 5.20 5.22
CA LEU A 652 7.75 4.38 5.96
C LEU A 652 7.33 5.11 7.26
N ALA A 653 8.29 5.47 8.12
CA ALA A 653 8.00 6.15 9.38
C ALA A 653 7.18 7.45 9.20
N LEU A 654 7.50 8.26 8.18
CA LEU A 654 6.85 9.55 7.91
C LEU A 654 5.44 9.43 7.31
N ARG A 655 5.15 8.37 6.53
CA ARG A 655 3.83 8.21 5.89
C ARG A 655 2.73 7.78 6.86
N GLY A 656 3.08 7.07 7.94
CA GLY A 656 2.10 6.48 8.86
C GLY A 656 1.13 5.49 8.18
N ALA A 657 0.24 4.88 8.98
CA ALA A 657 -0.55 3.66 8.67
C ALA A 657 -1.49 3.67 7.44
N GLY A 658 -1.49 4.69 6.57
CA GLY A 658 -2.56 4.90 5.58
C GLY A 658 -2.29 4.48 4.13
N ASN A 659 -1.06 4.60 3.62
CA ASN A 659 -0.87 4.80 2.16
C ASN A 659 0.21 3.96 1.46
N LEU A 660 0.75 2.90 2.08
CA LEU A 660 1.61 1.97 1.33
C LEU A 660 0.82 1.09 0.35
N LEU A 661 -0.45 0.83 0.66
CA LEU A 661 -1.32 -0.01 -0.14
C LEU A 661 -2.04 0.86 -1.15
N GLY A 662 -1.50 0.93 -2.37
CA GLY A 662 -2.30 1.26 -3.55
C GLY A 662 -3.43 0.22 -3.64
N THR A 663 -4.61 0.61 -3.20
CA THR A 663 -5.83 -0.19 -2.92
C THR A 663 -6.40 -0.98 -4.10
N ARG A 664 -5.67 -1.13 -5.22
CA ARG A 664 -6.16 -1.80 -6.43
C ARG A 664 -5.22 -2.85 -7.05
N GLN A 665 -3.97 -2.97 -6.61
CA GLN A 665 -2.98 -3.80 -7.34
C GLN A 665 -2.58 -5.10 -6.66
N SER A 666 -2.67 -5.21 -5.33
CA SER A 666 -2.22 -6.41 -4.60
C SER A 666 -3.33 -7.40 -4.26
N GLY A 667 -4.61 -7.04 -4.45
CA GLY A 667 -5.76 -7.85 -4.03
C GLY A 667 -5.92 -8.00 -2.51
N LEU A 668 -4.88 -7.74 -1.71
CA LEU A 668 -4.94 -7.88 -0.25
C LEU A 668 -5.73 -6.72 0.38
N PRO A 669 -6.65 -6.99 1.32
CA PRO A 669 -7.36 -5.93 2.03
C PRO A 669 -6.42 -5.13 2.93
N PRO A 670 -6.73 -3.86 3.21
CA PRO A 670 -5.93 -3.03 4.09
C PRO A 670 -5.94 -3.57 5.52
N LEU A 671 -4.75 -3.63 6.14
CA LEU A 671 -4.61 -3.90 7.59
C LEU A 671 -5.35 -2.80 8.37
N ARG A 672 -6.22 -3.18 9.31
CA ARG A 672 -7.06 -2.23 10.07
C ARG A 672 -6.43 -1.86 11.40
N VAL A 673 -5.66 -2.78 11.98
CA VAL A 673 -4.99 -2.65 13.29
C VAL A 673 -3.49 -2.84 13.15
N ALA A 674 -3.06 -3.83 12.36
CA ALA A 674 -1.66 -4.13 12.23
C ALA A 674 -0.91 -3.02 11.47
N THR A 675 0.16 -2.54 12.08
CA THR A 675 1.09 -1.56 11.52
C THR A 675 2.47 -2.17 11.45
N LEU A 676 3.02 -2.36 10.25
CA LEU A 676 4.40 -2.87 10.11
C LEU A 676 5.48 -1.83 10.45
N PHE A 677 5.04 -0.68 10.97
CA PHE A 677 5.87 0.41 11.45
C PHE A 677 6.18 0.28 12.96
N ASP A 678 5.41 -0.53 13.70
CA ASP A 678 5.66 -0.79 15.13
C ASP A 678 6.55 -2.03 15.25
N PRO A 679 7.75 -1.95 15.86
CA PRO A 679 8.64 -3.11 16.05
C PRO A 679 7.93 -4.32 16.69
N ARG A 680 6.96 -4.08 17.59
CA ARG A 680 6.19 -5.16 18.21
C ARG A 680 5.32 -5.89 17.21
N HIS A 681 4.73 -5.19 16.27
CA HIS A 681 3.91 -5.83 15.23
C HIS A 681 4.77 -6.63 14.25
N LEU A 682 6.04 -6.27 14.08
CA LEU A 682 7.00 -7.08 13.32
C LEU A 682 7.31 -8.39 14.05
N GLU A 683 7.46 -8.36 15.38
CA GLU A 683 7.60 -9.57 16.20
C GLU A 683 6.34 -10.46 16.09
N LEU A 684 5.15 -9.85 16.21
CA LEU A 684 3.87 -10.55 16.00
C LEU A 684 3.75 -11.16 14.60
N ALA A 685 4.23 -10.46 13.55
CA ALA A 685 4.25 -11.00 12.19
C ALA A 685 5.17 -12.21 12.07
N GLY A 686 6.30 -12.22 12.77
CA GLY A 686 7.20 -13.38 12.87
C GLY A 686 6.52 -14.58 13.51
N GLN A 687 5.89 -14.39 14.67
CA GLN A 687 5.12 -15.43 15.37
C GLN A 687 3.97 -15.98 14.51
N ALA A 688 3.20 -15.08 13.91
CA ALA A 688 2.10 -15.41 13.01
C ALA A 688 2.57 -16.23 11.80
N ARG A 689 3.74 -15.92 11.24
CA ARG A 689 4.34 -16.67 10.13
C ARG A 689 4.71 -18.09 10.53
N GLU A 690 5.41 -18.27 11.66
CA GLU A 690 5.80 -19.60 12.15
C GLU A 690 4.57 -20.46 12.43
N LEU A 691 3.54 -19.86 13.05
CA LEU A 691 2.26 -20.52 13.30
C LEU A 691 1.56 -20.90 11.99
N ALA A 692 1.43 -19.98 11.05
CA ALA A 692 0.80 -20.24 9.74
C ALA A 692 1.51 -21.37 8.97
N GLN A 693 2.85 -21.37 8.95
CA GLN A 693 3.64 -22.41 8.29
C GLN A 693 3.38 -23.79 8.91
N ARG A 694 3.33 -23.88 10.25
CA ARG A 694 3.04 -25.12 10.97
C ARG A 694 1.62 -25.62 10.68
N LEU A 695 0.62 -24.75 10.82
CA LEU A 695 -0.79 -25.08 10.59
C LEU A 695 -1.04 -25.59 9.16
N VAL A 696 -0.47 -24.89 8.17
CA VAL A 696 -0.64 -25.26 6.75
C VAL A 696 0.16 -26.51 6.38
N ALA A 697 1.30 -26.77 7.03
CA ALA A 697 2.03 -28.01 6.82
C ALA A 697 1.26 -29.24 7.34
N GLU A 698 0.52 -29.10 8.45
CA GLU A 698 -0.27 -30.18 9.05
C GLU A 698 -1.65 -30.38 8.38
N ASP A 699 -2.29 -29.29 7.94
CA ASP A 699 -3.59 -29.27 7.28
C ASP A 699 -3.64 -28.11 6.26
N PRO A 700 -3.23 -28.34 4.99
CA PRO A 700 -3.19 -27.30 3.98
C PRO A 700 -4.53 -26.60 3.74
N GLY A 701 -5.64 -27.32 3.93
CA GLY A 701 -6.99 -26.77 3.77
C GLY A 701 -7.55 -26.10 5.02
N LEU A 702 -6.87 -26.21 6.17
CA LEU A 702 -7.36 -25.82 7.50
C LEU A 702 -8.73 -26.45 7.85
N THR A 703 -9.04 -27.59 7.23
CA THR A 703 -10.34 -28.27 7.33
C THR A 703 -10.71 -28.65 8.76
N ARG A 704 -9.72 -28.92 9.62
CA ARG A 704 -9.91 -29.25 11.04
C ARG A 704 -10.14 -28.02 11.92
N ARG A 705 -9.93 -26.80 11.40
CA ARG A 705 -10.00 -25.53 12.13
C ARG A 705 -10.84 -24.51 11.36
N PRO A 706 -12.18 -24.68 11.29
CA PRO A 706 -13.07 -23.80 10.51
C PRO A 706 -13.01 -22.33 10.95
N ASP A 707 -12.74 -22.05 12.24
CA ASP A 707 -12.60 -20.68 12.73
C ASP A 707 -11.36 -19.97 12.13
N LEU A 708 -10.29 -20.71 11.79
CA LEU A 708 -9.11 -20.17 11.09
C LEU A 708 -9.38 -19.92 9.60
N ILE A 709 -10.19 -20.77 8.95
CA ILE A 709 -10.68 -20.51 7.59
C ILE A 709 -11.47 -19.20 7.60
N ARG A 710 -12.33 -19.03 8.60
CA ARG A 710 -13.13 -17.82 8.73
C ARG A 710 -12.29 -16.58 8.97
N LEU A 711 -11.31 -16.67 9.89
CA LEU A 711 -10.35 -15.59 10.13
C LEU A 711 -9.68 -15.19 8.81
N ARG A 712 -9.14 -16.16 8.07
CA ARG A 712 -8.53 -15.93 6.75
C ARG A 712 -9.50 -15.23 5.78
N ASP A 713 -10.73 -15.71 5.67
CA ASP A 713 -11.72 -15.21 4.70
C ASP A 713 -12.22 -13.80 5.03
N ASP A 714 -12.27 -13.43 6.32
CA ASP A 714 -12.58 -12.07 6.77
C ASP A 714 -11.50 -11.06 6.32
N PHE A 715 -10.30 -11.55 5.97
CA PHE A 715 -9.14 -10.79 5.46
C PHE A 715 -8.69 -11.22 4.05
N ALA A 716 -9.48 -12.02 3.32
CA ALA A 716 -9.18 -12.34 1.93
C ALA A 716 -9.74 -11.24 1.00
N PRO A 717 -9.12 -10.98 -0.17
CA PRO A 717 -9.78 -10.26 -1.24
C PRO A 717 -11.18 -10.82 -1.47
N ARG A 718 -12.20 -9.97 -1.42
CA ARG A 718 -13.47 -10.30 -2.05
C ARG A 718 -13.32 -9.92 -3.50
N ASP A 719 -13.39 -10.90 -4.40
CA ASP A 719 -13.52 -10.62 -5.83
C ASP A 719 -14.84 -9.85 -6.03
N GLU A 720 -14.77 -8.53 -6.18
CA GLU A 720 -15.91 -7.69 -6.55
C GLU A 720 -16.21 -7.76 -8.06
N GLU A 721 -15.96 -8.90 -8.71
CA GLU A 721 -16.47 -9.22 -10.04
C GLU A 721 -17.63 -10.20 -9.91
N GLY A 722 -18.83 -9.68 -9.65
CA GLY A 722 -20.03 -10.52 -9.59
C GLY A 722 -21.38 -9.81 -9.45
N ASP A 723 -21.43 -8.59 -8.92
CA ASP A 723 -22.71 -7.88 -8.66
C ASP A 723 -22.76 -6.51 -9.36
N ALA A 724 -22.43 -6.49 -10.65
CA ALA A 724 -22.85 -5.46 -11.58
C ALA A 724 -23.51 -6.12 -12.79
N ALA A 725 -24.70 -6.68 -12.55
CA ALA A 725 -25.69 -6.96 -13.58
C ALA A 725 -26.83 -5.94 -13.45
#